data_AF-A0A520RL61-F1
#
_entry.id   AF-A0A520RL61-F1
#
_cell.length_a   1.000
_cell.length_b   1.000
_cell.length_c   1.000
_cell.angle_alpha   90.00
_cell.angle_beta   90.00
_cell.angle_gamma   90.00
#
_symmetry.space_group_name_H-M   'P 1'
#
loop_
_entity.id
_entity.type
_entity.pdbx_description
1 polymer ?
#
loop_
_entity_poly.entity_id
_entity_poly.type
_entity_poly.pdbx_seq_one_letter_code
_entity_poly.pdbx_strand_id
1 'polypeptide(L)'
;MRNKWFLQVCVILCLTFSFSAQSKGQVVISEFMASNGLTAQDEDGGSSDWIELYNPSNVSVDLTGWFLSNDADNLTEWQFPSTILAPKELLIVWASGKDRKNPDKPLHTNFKLNSDGEFLALIHSDGVSLATAFNPYPTQYRDVSYGQGQVVSESVLLNSGADLKFRIADGPAESTQWYQSGFSDAHWSTGKAGIGYQAFTPGFTVQKIDARSPVRHINTAESVIKTPSLQLGSVTEVAPFLNFFDTGGAGNYGDDAPFPGVSIGVNQDDFVVLAIGTVIIPEDGYWSFGVNSDDGFSLEVGDQSMSFPNPRAPADTVAVMQFAKAGAYPVRLVFYERGGGAGLELFAAQGRFRRFDGSKFRLVGDVANGGLEVQTTVGAGGGNSSLQTDIIDQMHEQHSAFYSRIPFNVADPEQLESLTLKLKYDDGFVAFLNGVEVARDKAPSNVAWNSNATGIHGALQWESFAITTFMSELKSGSNLLAVQVLNAGADDADVFLDASLSEYKVEEKANHYFAEATPGELNAEGSLAFVADTKFDQDRGFYTSPFDLTIETSTEFALIRYTLDGTEPSPTNGRTFGDPVTINQTTTVRARAFREGYEPSNTDTQTYIFLEDVIQQASNGRAPEGWPAQWGSNTVDYGMDPEVVNHPDYRDTIIEDMQTIPSYSIVMDLDDMFGSSNGIYANPSRDGRSFIPTERMVFKSMPGFE
;
A
#
# COMPACT_ATOMS: atom_id res chain seq x y z
N MET A 1 63.38 62.32 23.91
CA MET A 1 62.75 61.47 22.87
C MET A 1 62.54 60.09 23.48
N ARG A 2 61.53 59.94 24.35
CA ARG A 2 60.13 59.59 24.12
C ARG A 2 59.91 58.10 23.77
N ASN A 3 59.78 57.36 24.87
CA ASN A 3 58.84 56.29 25.21
C ASN A 3 58.84 54.96 24.44
N LYS A 4 59.33 53.97 25.21
CA LYS A 4 59.23 52.53 25.09
C LYS A 4 57.85 52.02 25.53
N TRP A 5 57.51 50.90 24.91
CA TRP A 5 56.59 49.83 25.27
C TRP A 5 56.60 49.43 26.76
N PHE A 6 55.43 49.18 27.37
CA PHE A 6 54.97 47.87 27.94
C PHE A 6 53.64 47.98 28.72
N LEU A 7 52.69 47.09 28.38
CA LEU A 7 51.67 46.33 29.16
C LEU A 7 51.17 46.82 30.54
N GLN A 8 49.85 46.85 30.75
CA GLN A 8 49.15 45.97 31.73
C GLN A 8 47.61 45.98 31.60
N VAL A 9 47.06 44.82 31.95
CA VAL A 9 45.67 44.31 31.85
C VAL A 9 44.68 45.02 32.77
N CYS A 10 43.44 45.24 32.29
CA CYS A 10 42.25 45.40 33.13
C CYS A 10 41.14 44.47 32.64
N VAL A 11 40.74 43.54 33.51
CA VAL A 11 39.59 42.64 33.38
C VAL A 11 38.30 43.45 33.52
N ILE A 12 37.37 43.33 32.56
CA ILE A 12 35.98 43.80 32.72
C ILE A 12 35.09 42.55 32.76
N LEU A 13 34.47 42.37 33.92
CA LEU A 13 33.45 41.39 34.22
C LEU A 13 32.16 41.79 33.47
N CYS A 14 31.82 41.07 32.39
CA CYS A 14 30.55 41.27 31.69
C CYS A 14 29.53 40.27 32.23
N LEU A 15 28.65 40.74 33.12
CA LEU A 15 27.42 40.04 33.51
C LEU A 15 26.51 39.96 32.29
N THR A 16 26.48 38.80 31.64
CA THR A 16 25.48 38.48 30.61
C THR A 16 24.17 38.13 31.29
N PHE A 17 23.21 39.05 31.27
CA PHE A 17 21.80 38.68 31.41
C PHE A 17 21.42 37.92 30.15
N SER A 18 21.37 36.59 30.24
CA SER A 18 20.72 35.76 29.22
C SER A 18 19.21 35.98 29.35
N PHE A 19 18.64 36.78 28.47
CA PHE A 19 17.22 36.67 28.16
C PHE A 19 17.03 35.34 27.41
N SER A 20 16.61 34.29 28.13
CA SER A 20 15.95 33.17 27.45
C SER A 20 14.60 33.69 26.99
N ALA A 21 14.51 34.08 25.71
CA ALA A 21 13.24 34.14 25.03
C ALA A 21 12.76 32.70 24.90
N GLN A 22 11.94 32.26 25.85
CA GLN A 22 11.20 31.02 25.73
C GLN A 22 10.27 31.18 24.52
N SER A 23 10.48 30.37 23.46
CA SER A 23 9.55 30.34 22.33
C SER A 23 8.19 29.96 22.89
N LYS A 24 7.21 30.86 22.76
CA LYS A 24 5.80 30.48 22.92
C LYS A 24 5.53 29.46 21.82
N GLY A 25 4.88 28.34 22.16
CA GLY A 25 4.49 27.32 21.17
C GLY A 25 3.72 27.98 20.03
N GLN A 26 4.33 28.00 18.85
CA GLN A 26 3.79 28.66 17.67
C GLN A 26 2.96 27.62 16.91
N VAL A 27 1.62 27.70 17.03
CA VAL A 27 0.72 26.95 16.15
C VAL A 27 0.71 27.65 14.81
N VAL A 28 0.75 26.87 13.72
CA VAL A 28 0.78 27.37 12.35
C VAL A 28 -0.39 26.82 11.55
N ILE A 29 -0.75 27.50 10.46
CA ILE A 29 -1.55 26.88 9.38
C ILE A 29 -0.58 26.01 8.58
N SER A 30 -0.69 24.69 8.69
CA SER A 30 0.19 23.73 7.99
C SER A 30 -0.24 23.53 6.56
N GLU A 31 -1.54 23.38 6.31
CA GLU A 31 -2.10 23.02 5.02
C GLU A 31 -3.54 23.57 4.91
N PHE A 32 -4.00 23.90 3.71
CA PHE A 32 -5.39 24.24 3.46
C PHE A 32 -5.78 23.93 2.02
N MET A 33 -7.07 23.76 1.76
CA MET A 33 -7.61 23.51 0.43
C MET A 33 -8.87 24.33 0.20
N ALA A 34 -8.83 25.22 -0.80
CA ALA A 34 -9.95 26.10 -1.16
C ALA A 34 -10.80 25.58 -2.35
N SER A 35 -10.54 24.35 -2.81
CA SER A 35 -11.31 23.72 -3.88
C SER A 35 -11.35 22.19 -3.68
N ASN A 36 -12.02 21.76 -2.62
CA ASN A 36 -12.13 20.34 -2.28
C ASN A 36 -13.23 19.63 -3.08
N GLY A 37 -12.88 18.51 -3.72
CA GLY A 37 -13.77 17.67 -4.53
C GLY A 37 -13.91 16.26 -3.95
N LEU A 38 -12.84 15.49 -3.93
CA LEU A 38 -12.78 14.10 -3.48
C LEU A 38 -11.78 13.88 -2.34
N THR A 39 -10.86 14.82 -2.09
CA THR A 39 -9.77 14.63 -1.12
C THR A 39 -10.27 14.34 0.30
N ALA A 40 -11.21 15.13 0.80
CA ALA A 40 -11.70 14.97 2.18
C ALA A 40 -13.20 15.26 2.26
N GLN A 41 -13.91 14.52 3.10
CA GLN A 41 -15.32 14.76 3.39
C GLN A 41 -15.50 15.21 4.83
N ASP A 42 -16.35 16.20 5.04
CA ASP A 42 -16.81 16.57 6.38
C ASP A 42 -17.78 15.51 6.94
N GLU A 43 -18.16 15.66 8.20
CA GLU A 43 -19.02 14.70 8.89
C GLU A 43 -20.44 14.58 8.33
N ASP A 44 -20.84 15.49 7.42
CA ASP A 44 -22.11 15.43 6.70
C ASP A 44 -21.95 14.76 5.31
N GLY A 45 -20.75 14.29 4.96
CA GLY A 45 -20.41 13.73 3.64
C GLY A 45 -20.16 14.78 2.55
N GLY A 46 -19.96 16.04 2.92
CA GLY A 46 -19.72 17.14 1.99
C GLY A 46 -18.24 17.44 1.78
N SER A 47 -17.85 17.77 0.54
CA SER A 47 -16.49 18.22 0.20
C SER A 47 -16.31 19.72 0.51
N SER A 48 -16.26 20.06 1.80
CA SER A 48 -16.02 21.44 2.26
C SER A 48 -14.55 21.82 2.11
N ASP A 49 -14.26 23.10 1.87
CA ASP A 49 -12.90 23.64 2.02
C ASP A 49 -12.41 23.41 3.46
N TRP A 50 -11.11 23.34 3.66
CA TRP A 50 -10.54 23.06 4.98
C TRP A 50 -9.23 23.77 5.21
N ILE A 51 -8.94 24.02 6.49
CA ILE A 51 -7.73 24.65 7.01
C ILE A 51 -7.21 23.73 8.09
N GLU A 52 -5.95 23.34 7.99
CA GLU A 52 -5.27 22.52 8.98
C GLU A 52 -4.30 23.36 9.81
N LEU A 53 -4.34 23.14 11.12
CA LEU A 53 -3.41 23.70 12.06
C LEU A 53 -2.45 22.63 12.59
N TYR A 54 -1.19 23.00 12.75
CA TYR A 54 -0.17 22.15 13.35
C TYR A 54 0.45 22.81 14.58
N ASN A 55 0.63 22.05 15.65
CA ASN A 55 1.46 22.44 16.79
C ASN A 55 2.87 21.82 16.67
N PRO A 56 3.86 22.51 16.07
CA PRO A 56 5.23 22.02 15.99
C PRO A 56 5.95 21.96 17.34
N SER A 57 5.39 22.51 18.42
CA SER A 57 6.06 22.58 19.71
C SER A 57 5.92 21.29 20.53
N ASN A 58 6.74 21.18 21.58
CA ASN A 58 6.73 20.06 22.53
C ASN A 58 5.82 20.32 23.75
N VAL A 59 4.95 21.34 23.68
CA VAL A 59 4.00 21.70 24.74
C VAL A 59 2.61 21.89 24.16
N SER A 60 1.57 21.59 24.94
CA SER A 60 0.19 21.87 24.53
C SER A 60 -0.02 23.38 24.40
N VAL A 61 -0.77 23.79 23.38
CA VAL A 61 -1.16 25.20 23.14
C VAL A 61 -2.67 25.33 23.29
N ASP A 62 -3.09 26.29 24.11
CA ASP A 62 -4.50 26.67 24.26
C ASP A 62 -4.86 27.71 23.19
N LEU A 63 -5.70 27.31 22.24
CA LEU A 63 -6.23 28.14 21.17
C LEU A 63 -7.48 28.93 21.59
N THR A 64 -7.93 28.82 22.84
CA THR A 64 -9.10 29.55 23.33
C THR A 64 -8.95 31.04 23.06
N GLY A 65 -9.87 31.57 22.28
CA GLY A 65 -9.93 32.99 21.94
C GLY A 65 -8.99 33.43 20.80
N TRP A 66 -8.21 32.54 20.20
CA TRP A 66 -7.52 32.79 18.92
C TRP A 66 -8.55 32.90 17.78
N PHE A 67 -8.10 33.38 16.61
CA PHE A 67 -8.99 33.61 15.47
C PHE A 67 -8.45 33.03 14.17
N LEU A 68 -9.37 32.61 13.28
CA LEU A 68 -9.15 32.46 11.85
C LEU A 68 -9.89 33.57 11.11
N SER A 69 -9.32 34.06 10.02
CA SER A 69 -10.00 35.00 9.11
C SER A 69 -9.48 34.88 7.68
N ASN A 70 -10.37 35.10 6.72
CA ASN A 70 -10.01 35.32 5.32
C ASN A 70 -10.19 36.79 4.85
N ASP A 71 -10.41 37.71 5.80
CA ASP A 71 -10.56 39.15 5.56
C ASP A 71 -9.45 39.94 6.27
N ALA A 72 -8.57 40.56 5.49
CA ALA A 72 -7.46 41.37 6.01
C ALA A 72 -7.93 42.62 6.79
N ASP A 73 -9.16 43.08 6.57
CA ASP A 73 -9.77 44.20 7.29
C ASP A 73 -10.52 43.74 8.56
N ASN A 74 -10.66 42.42 8.79
CA ASN A 74 -11.34 41.84 9.96
C ASN A 74 -10.60 40.63 10.54
N LEU A 75 -9.49 40.86 11.23
CA LEU A 75 -8.67 39.81 11.85
C LEU A 75 -9.37 38.97 12.95
N THR A 76 -10.57 39.34 13.38
CA THR A 76 -11.31 38.66 14.46
C THR A 76 -12.57 37.94 13.97
N GLU A 77 -12.59 37.55 12.69
CA GLU A 77 -13.76 37.02 12.00
C GLU A 77 -14.35 35.74 12.61
N TRP A 78 -13.52 34.72 12.85
CA TRP A 78 -13.95 33.47 13.46
C TRP A 78 -13.08 33.12 14.67
N GLN A 79 -13.67 33.12 15.86
CA GLN A 79 -12.98 32.80 17.11
C GLN A 79 -13.06 31.31 17.45
N PHE A 80 -11.93 30.72 17.85
CA PHE A 80 -11.86 29.34 18.34
C PHE A 80 -12.64 29.17 19.66
N PRO A 81 -13.36 28.05 19.84
CA PRO A 81 -13.88 27.64 21.14
C PRO A 81 -12.75 27.19 22.07
N SER A 82 -13.09 26.60 23.22
CA SER A 82 -12.10 26.03 24.15
C SER A 82 -11.39 24.83 23.51
N THR A 83 -10.28 25.09 22.82
CA THR A 83 -9.54 24.12 22.01
C THR A 83 -8.09 24.06 22.49
N ILE A 84 -7.66 22.88 22.92
CA ILE A 84 -6.27 22.62 23.33
C ILE A 84 -5.65 21.73 22.27
N LEU A 85 -4.55 22.18 21.69
CA LEU A 85 -3.78 21.41 20.71
C LEU A 85 -2.54 20.85 21.40
N ALA A 86 -2.47 19.53 21.54
CA ALA A 86 -1.36 18.80 22.14
C ALA A 86 -0.07 18.96 21.31
N PRO A 87 1.11 18.63 21.89
CA PRO A 87 2.36 18.63 21.15
C PRO A 87 2.24 17.78 19.88
N LYS A 88 2.69 18.32 18.74
CA LYS A 88 2.69 17.63 17.44
C LYS A 88 1.30 17.22 16.92
N GLU A 89 0.22 17.71 17.54
CA GLU A 89 -1.14 17.46 17.10
C GLU A 89 -1.51 18.34 15.90
N LEU A 90 -2.34 17.77 15.02
CA LEU A 90 -2.94 18.42 13.86
C LEU A 90 -4.43 18.63 14.12
N LEU A 91 -4.99 19.74 13.64
CA LEU A 91 -6.41 20.04 13.76
C LEU A 91 -6.95 20.56 12.43
N ILE A 92 -7.93 19.84 11.88
CA ILE A 92 -8.70 20.29 10.72
C ILE A 92 -9.86 21.16 11.19
N VAL A 93 -9.97 22.36 10.59
CA VAL A 93 -11.12 23.25 10.68
C VAL A 93 -11.72 23.42 9.28
N TRP A 94 -12.96 23.01 9.11
CA TRP A 94 -13.64 23.10 7.82
C TRP A 94 -14.05 24.55 7.51
N ALA A 95 -13.55 25.12 6.43
CA ALA A 95 -13.97 26.42 5.92
C ALA A 95 -15.29 26.32 5.12
N SER A 96 -16.37 25.90 5.79
CA SER A 96 -17.64 25.55 5.14
C SER A 96 -18.71 26.64 5.18
N GLY A 97 -18.53 27.68 6.01
CA GLY A 97 -19.54 28.67 6.33
C GLY A 97 -20.62 28.21 7.33
N LYS A 98 -20.52 27.00 7.89
CA LYS A 98 -21.53 26.42 8.81
C LYS A 98 -21.44 26.98 10.25
N ASP A 99 -20.34 27.64 10.62
CA ASP A 99 -20.08 28.24 11.96
C ASP A 99 -20.30 27.28 13.15
N ARG A 100 -19.72 26.07 13.08
CA ARG A 100 -19.82 25.06 14.16
C ARG A 100 -18.62 25.18 15.10
N LYS A 101 -18.89 25.47 16.39
CA LYS A 101 -17.88 25.76 17.42
C LYS A 101 -17.94 24.84 18.64
N ASN A 102 -18.53 23.64 18.51
CA ASN A 102 -18.50 22.68 19.62
C ASN A 102 -17.12 21.99 19.63
N PRO A 103 -16.30 22.13 20.69
CA PRO A 103 -14.96 21.53 20.73
C PRO A 103 -14.98 19.99 20.73
N ASP A 104 -16.10 19.35 21.06
CA ASP A 104 -16.27 17.89 21.03
C ASP A 104 -16.71 17.36 19.64
N LYS A 105 -16.73 18.22 18.61
CA LYS A 105 -17.19 17.93 17.24
C LYS A 105 -16.26 18.60 16.22
N PRO A 106 -16.29 18.15 14.95
CA PRO A 106 -15.59 18.87 13.88
C PRO A 106 -15.95 20.35 13.85
N LEU A 107 -14.93 21.20 13.75
CA LEU A 107 -15.08 22.64 13.76
C LEU A 107 -15.33 23.15 12.33
N HIS A 108 -16.20 24.16 12.21
CA HIS A 108 -16.46 24.82 10.94
C HIS A 108 -16.40 26.34 11.10
N THR A 109 -15.67 27.01 10.20
CA THR A 109 -15.68 28.48 10.16
C THR A 109 -17.02 29.01 9.65
N ASN A 110 -17.25 30.32 9.85
CA ASN A 110 -18.38 31.06 9.31
C ASN A 110 -18.13 31.59 7.89
N PHE A 111 -16.99 31.26 7.28
CA PHE A 111 -16.61 31.65 5.93
C PHE A 111 -16.21 30.43 5.09
N LYS A 112 -15.98 30.65 3.79
CA LYS A 112 -15.40 29.69 2.85
C LYS A 112 -14.17 30.30 2.20
N LEU A 113 -13.32 29.48 1.61
CA LEU A 113 -12.13 29.96 0.93
C LEU A 113 -12.43 30.23 -0.55
N ASN A 114 -11.69 31.17 -1.15
CA ASN A 114 -11.76 31.48 -2.57
C ASN A 114 -10.62 30.80 -3.35
N SER A 115 -10.95 29.99 -4.37
CA SER A 115 -9.95 29.30 -5.18
C SER A 115 -9.08 30.22 -6.03
N ASP A 116 -9.50 31.46 -6.32
CA ASP A 116 -8.66 32.40 -7.09
C ASP A 116 -7.49 32.98 -6.27
N GLY A 117 -7.55 32.86 -4.94
CA GLY A 117 -6.59 33.43 -4.00
C GLY A 117 -7.17 34.58 -3.16
N GLU A 118 -6.96 34.57 -1.85
CA GLU A 118 -7.37 35.66 -0.93
C GLU A 118 -6.47 35.70 0.32
N PHE A 119 -6.83 36.55 1.29
CA PHE A 119 -6.18 36.56 2.59
C PHE A 119 -6.58 35.32 3.39
N LEU A 120 -5.66 34.76 4.17
CA LEU A 120 -5.96 33.72 5.17
C LEU A 120 -4.97 33.85 6.32
N ALA A 121 -5.44 33.93 7.57
CA ALA A 121 -4.56 34.01 8.72
C ALA A 121 -5.08 33.27 9.95
N LEU A 122 -4.13 32.81 10.76
CA LEU A 122 -4.30 32.42 12.16
C LEU A 122 -3.78 33.58 13.03
N ILE A 123 -4.60 34.06 13.95
CA ILE A 123 -4.35 35.24 14.77
C ILE A 123 -4.40 34.83 16.24
N HIS A 124 -3.43 35.32 17.02
CA HIS A 124 -3.37 35.08 18.46
C HIS A 124 -4.59 35.68 19.19
N SER A 125 -4.77 35.28 20.45
CA SER A 125 -5.90 35.72 21.29
C SER A 125 -5.97 37.22 21.59
N ASP A 126 -4.95 38.00 21.23
CA ASP A 126 -5.01 39.47 21.28
C ASP A 126 -5.80 40.09 20.11
N GLY A 127 -6.15 39.29 19.10
CA GLY A 127 -6.91 39.72 17.91
C GLY A 127 -6.12 40.61 16.95
N VAL A 128 -4.79 40.70 17.10
CA VAL A 128 -3.93 41.60 16.31
C VAL A 128 -2.66 40.91 15.82
N SER A 129 -2.04 40.06 16.65
CA SER A 129 -0.77 39.42 16.32
C SER A 129 -1.01 38.19 15.44
N LEU A 130 -0.43 38.18 14.24
CA LEU A 130 -0.50 37.06 13.31
C LEU A 130 0.43 35.93 13.75
N ALA A 131 -0.09 34.70 13.84
CA ALA A 131 0.69 33.49 14.04
C ALA A 131 1.17 32.92 12.69
N THR A 132 0.26 32.86 11.70
CA THR A 132 0.52 32.51 10.30
C THR A 132 -0.40 33.34 9.42
N ALA A 133 0.09 33.79 8.25
CA ALA A 133 -0.74 34.52 7.29
C ALA A 133 -0.29 34.29 5.85
N PHE A 134 -1.26 34.22 4.95
CA PHE A 134 -1.12 34.24 3.50
C PHE A 134 -1.84 35.48 2.97
N ASN A 135 -1.16 36.28 2.14
CA ASN A 135 -1.71 37.56 1.69
C ASN A 135 -1.20 38.00 0.29
N PRO A 136 -1.91 37.67 -0.79
CA PRO A 136 -2.89 36.56 -0.86
C PRO A 136 -2.17 35.20 -0.91
N TYR A 137 -2.87 34.11 -0.63
CA TYR A 137 -2.42 32.80 -1.11
C TYR A 137 -2.63 32.68 -2.63
N PRO A 138 -1.86 31.85 -3.34
CA PRO A 138 -1.95 31.75 -4.80
C PRO A 138 -3.19 30.96 -5.24
N THR A 139 -3.57 31.04 -6.52
CA THR A 139 -4.71 30.30 -7.08
C THR A 139 -4.64 28.81 -6.72
N GLN A 140 -5.75 28.25 -6.28
CA GLN A 140 -5.92 26.87 -5.84
C GLN A 140 -6.56 26.04 -6.94
N TYR A 141 -6.16 24.77 -7.02
CA TYR A 141 -6.69 23.82 -8.00
C TYR A 141 -7.55 22.80 -7.28
N ARG A 142 -8.49 22.21 -8.02
CA ARG A 142 -9.37 21.20 -7.46
C ARG A 142 -8.56 20.01 -6.94
N ASP A 143 -8.84 19.62 -5.69
CA ASP A 143 -8.18 18.50 -5.00
C ASP A 143 -6.66 18.67 -4.83
N VAL A 144 -6.17 19.91 -4.91
CA VAL A 144 -4.77 20.30 -4.63
C VAL A 144 -4.78 21.28 -3.47
N SER A 145 -4.05 20.96 -2.40
CA SER A 145 -3.89 21.82 -1.23
C SER A 145 -2.66 22.71 -1.35
N TYR A 146 -2.56 23.69 -0.46
CA TYR A 146 -1.43 24.60 -0.35
C TYR A 146 -1.08 24.80 1.11
N GLY A 147 0.21 24.91 1.41
CA GLY A 147 0.63 25.00 2.79
C GLY A 147 2.14 25.03 2.95
N GLN A 148 2.58 24.91 4.18
CA GLN A 148 4.00 24.88 4.52
C GLN A 148 4.62 23.59 3.99
N GLY A 149 5.57 23.70 3.05
CA GLY A 149 6.39 22.57 2.63
C GLY A 149 7.20 22.06 3.82
N GLN A 150 7.22 20.74 4.02
CA GLN A 150 7.93 20.11 5.12
C GLN A 150 8.87 19.04 4.56
N VAL A 151 10.14 19.08 4.95
CA VAL A 151 11.03 17.92 4.79
C VAL A 151 11.02 17.17 6.09
N VAL A 152 10.36 16.01 6.08
CA VAL A 152 10.40 15.08 7.21
C VAL A 152 11.62 14.17 7.03
N SER A 153 12.65 14.36 7.86
CA SER A 153 13.76 13.40 7.93
C SER A 153 13.55 12.45 9.09
N GLU A 154 13.58 11.15 8.81
CA GLU A 154 13.55 10.11 9.83
C GLU A 154 14.97 9.73 10.26
N SER A 155 15.24 9.76 11.56
CA SER A 155 16.44 9.16 12.16
C SER A 155 16.03 8.00 13.06
N VAL A 156 16.34 6.78 12.63
CA VAL A 156 16.01 5.56 13.41
C VAL A 156 17.03 5.38 14.53
N LEU A 157 16.56 5.48 15.78
CA LEU A 157 17.35 5.29 17.02
C LEU A 157 17.37 3.82 17.47
N LEU A 158 16.29 3.09 17.22
CA LEU A 158 16.17 1.65 17.45
C LEU A 158 15.55 1.01 16.21
N ASN A 159 16.21 0.02 15.63
CA ASN A 159 15.72 -0.66 14.43
C ASN A 159 14.84 -1.87 14.79
N SER A 160 13.89 -2.20 13.92
CA SER A 160 13.23 -3.51 13.88
C SER A 160 14.26 -4.64 13.87
N GLY A 161 13.95 -5.77 14.52
CA GLY A 161 14.88 -6.90 14.60
C GLY A 161 16.10 -6.69 15.51
N ALA A 162 16.10 -5.63 16.33
CA ALA A 162 17.17 -5.35 17.28
C ALA A 162 17.39 -6.47 18.28
N ASP A 163 18.63 -6.64 18.74
CA ASP A 163 18.96 -7.61 19.79
C ASP A 163 18.23 -7.26 21.09
N LEU A 164 17.70 -8.28 21.76
CA LEU A 164 17.00 -8.12 23.03
C LEU A 164 17.34 -9.21 24.04
N LYS A 165 17.05 -8.91 25.30
CA LYS A 165 16.91 -9.88 26.38
C LYS A 165 15.44 -10.11 26.66
N PHE A 166 15.02 -11.36 26.83
CA PHE A 166 13.64 -11.69 27.17
C PHE A 166 13.52 -12.75 28.27
N ARG A 167 12.38 -12.73 28.95
CA ARG A 167 11.99 -13.74 29.93
C ARG A 167 10.49 -13.97 29.87
N ILE A 168 10.07 -15.23 29.77
CA ILE A 168 8.65 -15.60 29.92
C ILE A 168 8.19 -15.29 31.34
N ALA A 169 6.99 -14.73 31.48
CA ALA A 169 6.42 -14.41 32.77
C ALA A 169 5.85 -15.67 33.44
N ASP A 170 6.74 -16.54 33.91
CA ASP A 170 6.44 -17.79 34.62
C ASP A 170 6.25 -17.62 36.14
N GLY A 171 6.32 -16.38 36.61
CA GLY A 171 6.12 -15.96 37.98
C GLY A 171 6.39 -14.47 38.13
N PRO A 172 6.30 -13.92 39.36
CA PRO A 172 6.68 -12.53 39.62
C PRO A 172 8.10 -12.25 39.10
N ALA A 173 8.31 -11.05 38.55
CA ALA A 173 9.64 -10.60 38.23
C ALA A 173 10.52 -10.66 39.49
N GLU A 174 11.80 -11.05 39.34
CA GLU A 174 12.75 -11.11 40.46
C GLU A 174 12.87 -9.76 41.19
N SER A 175 12.56 -8.68 40.46
CA SER A 175 12.39 -7.34 40.97
C SER A 175 11.25 -6.64 40.23
N THR A 176 10.50 -5.79 40.95
CA THR A 176 9.53 -4.87 40.35
C THR A 176 10.19 -3.75 39.54
N GLN A 177 11.52 -3.75 39.43
CA GLN A 177 12.35 -2.76 38.74
C GLN A 177 12.99 -3.34 37.47
N TRP A 178 12.49 -4.46 36.93
CA TRP A 178 13.06 -5.14 35.76
C TRP A 178 13.13 -4.26 34.50
N TYR A 179 12.36 -3.16 34.42
CA TYR A 179 12.40 -2.18 33.33
C TYR A 179 13.44 -1.06 33.53
N GLN A 180 14.16 -1.04 34.67
CA GLN A 180 15.19 -0.05 34.96
C GLN A 180 16.50 -0.40 34.24
N SER A 181 17.25 0.62 33.79
CA SER A 181 18.53 0.43 33.08
C SER A 181 19.60 -0.26 33.94
N GLY A 182 19.53 -0.14 35.27
CA GLY A 182 20.47 -0.77 36.21
C GLY A 182 20.14 -2.22 36.59
N PHE A 183 19.01 -2.77 36.13
CA PHE A 183 18.65 -4.17 36.39
C PHE A 183 19.55 -5.12 35.61
N SER A 184 19.99 -6.20 36.25
CA SER A 184 20.82 -7.23 35.62
C SER A 184 19.94 -8.32 34.99
N ASP A 185 19.91 -8.35 33.67
CA ASP A 185 19.23 -9.35 32.83
C ASP A 185 20.19 -10.43 32.31
N ALA A 186 21.36 -10.60 32.94
CA ALA A 186 22.39 -11.52 32.48
C ALA A 186 21.92 -12.99 32.40
N HIS A 187 20.91 -13.36 33.20
CA HIS A 187 20.31 -14.69 33.22
C HIS A 187 19.10 -14.83 32.27
N TRP A 188 18.67 -13.75 31.61
CA TRP A 188 17.57 -13.78 30.65
C TRP A 188 18.02 -14.38 29.32
N SER A 189 17.06 -14.99 28.64
CA SER A 189 17.23 -15.49 27.28
C SER A 189 17.59 -14.34 26.34
N THR A 190 18.33 -14.65 25.28
CA THR A 190 18.71 -13.68 24.26
C THR A 190 17.95 -13.98 22.99
N GLY A 191 17.48 -12.94 22.31
CA GLY A 191 16.75 -13.05 21.05
C GLY A 191 16.83 -11.74 20.27
N LYS A 192 15.93 -11.59 19.32
CA LYS A 192 15.73 -10.39 18.52
C LYS A 192 14.28 -9.94 18.60
N ALA A 193 14.05 -8.63 18.48
CA ALA A 193 12.72 -8.06 18.25
C ALA A 193 12.13 -8.67 16.95
N GLY A 194 10.81 -8.72 16.85
CA GLY A 194 10.14 -9.78 16.09
C GLY A 194 10.06 -11.07 16.92
N ILE A 195 9.86 -10.95 18.23
CA ILE A 195 9.74 -12.07 19.16
C ILE A 195 8.26 -12.42 19.35
N GLY A 196 7.93 -13.71 19.41
CA GLY A 196 6.56 -14.15 19.61
C GLY A 196 6.32 -15.57 19.15
N TYR A 197 5.08 -15.86 18.81
CA TYR A 197 4.69 -17.00 18.01
C TYR A 197 3.41 -16.68 17.25
N GLN A 198 3.22 -17.34 16.12
CA GLN A 198 1.93 -17.40 15.46
C GLN A 198 1.70 -18.87 15.19
N ALA A 199 0.77 -19.48 15.93
CA ALA A 199 0.54 -20.91 15.85
C ALA A 199 0.13 -21.32 14.42
N PHE A 200 -0.48 -20.42 13.65
CA PHE A 200 -1.06 -20.72 12.34
C PHE A 200 -1.08 -19.53 11.37
N THR A 201 -0.65 -19.75 10.13
CA THR A 201 -0.89 -18.89 8.96
C THR A 201 -2.05 -19.47 8.13
N PRO A 202 -3.06 -18.69 7.71
CA PRO A 202 -4.11 -19.18 6.83
C PRO A 202 -3.55 -19.75 5.51
N GLY A 203 -4.06 -20.90 5.11
CA GLY A 203 -3.68 -21.58 3.87
C GLY A 203 -2.79 -22.81 4.06
N PHE A 204 -2.39 -23.38 2.94
CA PHE A 204 -1.49 -24.52 2.83
C PHE A 204 -0.06 -24.04 2.63
N THR A 205 0.90 -24.71 3.25
CA THR A 205 2.26 -24.71 2.71
C THR A 205 2.24 -25.58 1.45
N VAL A 206 2.60 -25.02 0.30
CA VAL A 206 2.65 -25.71 -1.00
C VAL A 206 4.06 -25.72 -1.53
N GLN A 207 4.65 -26.91 -1.63
CA GLN A 207 5.96 -27.13 -2.23
C GLN A 207 5.80 -27.80 -3.60
N LYS A 208 6.25 -27.14 -4.66
CA LYS A 208 6.41 -27.73 -5.99
C LYS A 208 7.86 -28.16 -6.18
N ILE A 209 8.06 -29.39 -6.65
CA ILE A 209 9.37 -30.03 -6.81
C ILE A 209 9.51 -30.53 -8.25
N ASP A 210 10.52 -30.03 -8.95
CA ASP A 210 10.87 -30.54 -10.28
C ASP A 210 11.63 -31.86 -10.17
N ALA A 211 11.14 -32.91 -10.83
CA ALA A 211 11.73 -34.23 -10.74
C ALA A 211 12.82 -34.42 -11.80
N ARG A 212 13.90 -35.12 -11.43
CA ARG A 212 14.97 -35.53 -12.37
C ARG A 212 14.57 -36.67 -13.29
N SER A 213 13.44 -37.30 -13.05
CA SER A 213 13.03 -38.51 -13.74
C SER A 213 11.51 -38.58 -13.85
N PRO A 214 11.01 -39.28 -14.88
CA PRO A 214 9.59 -39.48 -15.11
C PRO A 214 8.73 -39.81 -13.88
N VAL A 215 7.78 -38.95 -13.52
CA VAL A 215 6.86 -39.21 -12.40
C VAL A 215 5.59 -39.86 -12.93
N ARG A 216 5.50 -41.20 -12.88
CA ARG A 216 4.40 -41.97 -13.52
C ARG A 216 3.40 -42.59 -12.54
N HIS A 217 3.61 -42.35 -11.25
CA HIS A 217 2.83 -42.98 -10.19
C HIS A 217 3.05 -42.23 -8.87
N ILE A 218 2.06 -42.25 -7.98
CA ILE A 218 2.17 -41.58 -6.68
C ILE A 218 3.38 -42.04 -5.85
N ASN A 219 3.73 -43.34 -5.93
CA ASN A 219 4.93 -43.89 -5.29
C ASN A 219 6.24 -43.23 -5.78
N THR A 220 6.30 -42.85 -7.06
CA THR A 220 7.45 -42.12 -7.61
C THR A 220 7.45 -40.69 -7.08
N ALA A 221 6.29 -40.04 -7.02
CA ALA A 221 6.15 -38.70 -6.45
C ALA A 221 6.60 -38.65 -4.97
N GLU A 222 6.15 -39.61 -4.17
CA GLU A 222 6.60 -39.82 -2.79
C GLU A 222 8.12 -40.04 -2.67
N SER A 223 8.71 -40.74 -3.64
CA SER A 223 10.17 -40.95 -3.68
C SER A 223 10.91 -39.65 -3.99
N VAL A 224 10.38 -38.83 -4.90
CA VAL A 224 10.93 -37.49 -5.23
C VAL A 224 10.88 -36.57 -4.02
N ILE A 225 9.76 -36.52 -3.29
CA ILE A 225 9.62 -35.74 -2.06
C ILE A 225 10.69 -36.15 -1.02
N LYS A 226 10.89 -37.46 -0.82
CA LYS A 226 11.79 -37.99 0.23
C LYS A 226 13.27 -37.95 -0.12
N THR A 227 13.62 -37.81 -1.41
CA THR A 227 14.98 -38.04 -1.89
C THR A 227 15.51 -36.82 -2.64
N PRO A 228 16.30 -35.94 -2.00
CA PRO A 228 16.81 -34.70 -2.62
C PRO A 228 17.60 -34.93 -3.92
N SER A 229 18.29 -36.07 -4.05
CA SER A 229 19.03 -36.41 -5.28
C SER A 229 18.13 -36.68 -6.49
N LEU A 230 16.80 -36.80 -6.31
CA LEU A 230 15.82 -36.91 -7.39
C LEU A 230 15.19 -35.56 -7.77
N GLN A 231 15.58 -34.46 -7.11
CA GLN A 231 15.01 -33.13 -7.32
C GLN A 231 15.95 -32.26 -8.18
N LEU A 232 15.40 -31.56 -9.17
CA LEU A 232 16.08 -30.54 -9.97
C LEU A 232 16.06 -29.17 -9.29
N GLY A 233 14.95 -28.87 -8.62
CA GLY A 233 14.72 -27.66 -7.86
C GLY A 233 13.37 -27.75 -7.15
N SER A 234 13.10 -26.83 -6.24
CA SER A 234 11.80 -26.69 -5.61
C SER A 234 11.49 -25.24 -5.32
N VAL A 235 10.20 -24.92 -5.35
CA VAL A 235 9.63 -23.63 -4.96
C VAL A 235 8.61 -23.93 -3.87
N THR A 236 8.60 -23.12 -2.82
CA THR A 236 7.63 -23.26 -1.74
C THR A 236 6.99 -21.91 -1.44
N GLU A 237 5.68 -21.93 -1.27
CA GLU A 237 4.86 -20.76 -0.93
C GLU A 237 3.73 -21.15 0.02
N VAL A 238 3.00 -20.13 0.51
CA VAL A 238 1.72 -20.33 1.20
C VAL A 238 0.59 -19.99 0.25
N ALA A 239 -0.29 -20.95 -0.02
CA ALA A 239 -1.46 -20.76 -0.88
C ALA A 239 -2.75 -20.83 -0.03
N PRO A 240 -3.66 -19.85 -0.14
CA PRO A 240 -4.88 -19.82 0.68
C PRO A 240 -5.77 -21.04 0.44
N PHE A 241 -5.82 -21.55 -0.80
CA PHE A 241 -6.52 -22.75 -1.21
C PHE A 241 -5.82 -23.38 -2.42
N LEU A 242 -6.15 -24.63 -2.76
CA LEU A 242 -5.56 -25.35 -3.90
C LEU A 242 -6.50 -25.27 -5.10
N ASN A 243 -6.18 -24.37 -6.04
CA ASN A 243 -6.88 -24.17 -7.32
C ASN A 243 -5.84 -23.86 -8.42
N PHE A 244 -5.06 -24.86 -8.78
CA PHE A 244 -3.90 -24.70 -9.67
C PHE A 244 -4.16 -25.23 -11.06
N PHE A 245 -3.62 -24.53 -12.05
CA PHE A 245 -3.68 -24.89 -13.46
C PHE A 245 -2.42 -24.44 -14.19
N ASP A 246 -1.98 -25.20 -15.19
CA ASP A 246 -1.02 -24.70 -16.18
C ASP A 246 -1.64 -24.56 -17.59
N THR A 247 -2.13 -25.65 -18.17
CA THR A 247 -2.55 -25.85 -19.54
C THR A 247 -3.47 -27.07 -19.62
N GLY A 248 -4.15 -27.28 -20.75
CA GLY A 248 -5.04 -28.45 -20.91
C GLY A 248 -6.46 -28.20 -20.40
N GLY A 249 -7.04 -29.14 -19.67
CA GLY A 249 -8.40 -29.02 -19.15
C GLY A 249 -8.44 -28.53 -17.71
N ALA A 250 -9.13 -27.41 -17.47
CA ALA A 250 -9.33 -26.84 -16.14
C ALA A 250 -10.25 -27.72 -15.27
N GLY A 251 -10.24 -27.44 -13.96
CA GLY A 251 -11.09 -28.10 -12.99
C GLY A 251 -12.52 -27.55 -12.94
N ASN A 252 -13.14 -27.60 -11.76
CA ASN A 252 -14.52 -27.19 -11.53
C ASN A 252 -14.69 -25.71 -11.19
N TYR A 253 -13.63 -25.05 -10.73
CA TYR A 253 -13.64 -23.64 -10.30
C TYR A 253 -12.93 -22.78 -11.33
N GLY A 254 -13.33 -21.51 -11.44
CA GLY A 254 -12.61 -20.52 -12.25
C GLY A 254 -11.50 -19.85 -11.45
N ASP A 255 -10.90 -18.80 -12.02
CA ASP A 255 -9.84 -18.01 -11.37
C ASP A 255 -8.65 -18.87 -10.92
N ASP A 256 -8.18 -19.74 -11.82
CA ASP A 256 -7.06 -20.65 -11.57
C ASP A 256 -5.77 -19.88 -11.27
N ALA A 257 -5.02 -20.36 -10.28
CA ALA A 257 -3.67 -19.90 -9.99
C ALA A 257 -2.64 -20.75 -10.75
N PRO A 258 -1.47 -20.20 -11.12
CA PRO A 258 -0.37 -21.03 -11.58
C PRO A 258 0.13 -21.94 -10.47
N PHE A 259 0.66 -23.11 -10.83
CA PHE A 259 1.49 -23.89 -9.89
C PHE A 259 2.71 -23.06 -9.44
N PRO A 260 3.22 -23.25 -8.20
CA PRO A 260 4.36 -22.48 -7.69
C PRO A 260 5.57 -22.53 -8.63
N GLY A 261 6.03 -21.36 -9.08
CA GLY A 261 7.16 -21.22 -10.00
C GLY A 261 6.86 -21.55 -11.47
N VAL A 262 5.58 -21.73 -11.85
CA VAL A 262 5.12 -21.95 -13.22
C VAL A 262 4.28 -20.74 -13.67
N SER A 263 4.11 -20.53 -14.97
CA SER A 263 3.17 -19.55 -15.51
C SER A 263 2.04 -20.27 -16.24
N ILE A 264 0.81 -19.80 -16.09
CA ILE A 264 -0.34 -20.32 -16.85
C ILE A 264 -0.05 -20.19 -18.35
N GLY A 265 -0.35 -21.22 -19.13
CA GLY A 265 -0.02 -21.32 -20.56
C GLY A 265 1.31 -22.02 -20.83
N VAL A 266 2.14 -22.28 -19.81
CA VAL A 266 3.41 -23.00 -19.94
C VAL A 266 3.23 -24.43 -19.46
N ASN A 267 3.24 -25.38 -20.39
CA ASN A 267 3.27 -26.80 -20.07
C ASN A 267 4.63 -27.16 -19.42
N GLN A 268 4.58 -27.68 -18.20
CA GLN A 268 5.74 -28.22 -17.51
C GLN A 268 5.49 -29.67 -17.07
N ASP A 269 6.24 -30.60 -17.65
CA ASP A 269 6.14 -32.01 -17.29
C ASP A 269 7.05 -32.39 -16.10
N ASP A 270 6.74 -33.52 -15.46
CA ASP A 270 7.59 -34.19 -14.46
C ASP A 270 7.86 -33.36 -13.19
N PHE A 271 6.77 -32.89 -12.55
CA PHE A 271 6.85 -32.25 -11.23
C PHE A 271 5.92 -32.89 -10.20
N VAL A 272 6.16 -32.56 -8.94
CA VAL A 272 5.40 -33.02 -7.78
C VAL A 272 4.97 -31.82 -6.95
N VAL A 273 3.74 -31.81 -6.46
CA VAL A 273 3.25 -30.85 -5.47
C VAL A 273 3.01 -31.57 -4.15
N LEU A 274 3.56 -31.03 -3.07
CA LEU A 274 3.25 -31.40 -1.70
C LEU A 274 2.55 -30.20 -1.03
N ALA A 275 1.26 -30.33 -0.77
CA ALA A 275 0.49 -29.37 0.01
C ALA A 275 0.21 -29.93 1.41
N ILE A 276 0.58 -29.19 2.44
CA ILE A 276 0.38 -29.57 3.84
C ILE A 276 -0.27 -28.44 4.64
N GLY A 277 -1.12 -28.82 5.59
CA GLY A 277 -1.74 -27.89 6.52
C GLY A 277 -2.56 -28.63 7.57
N THR A 278 -3.42 -27.88 8.24
CA THR A 278 -4.39 -28.33 9.22
C THR A 278 -5.74 -27.80 8.78
N VAL A 279 -6.65 -28.69 8.40
CA VAL A 279 -8.03 -28.32 8.04
C VAL A 279 -8.91 -28.32 9.30
N ILE A 280 -9.74 -27.29 9.44
CA ILE A 280 -10.68 -27.17 10.55
C ILE A 280 -12.03 -27.75 10.12
N ILE A 281 -12.43 -28.85 10.75
CA ILE A 281 -13.74 -29.47 10.55
C ILE A 281 -14.73 -28.87 11.55
N PRO A 282 -15.73 -28.07 11.12
CA PRO A 282 -16.55 -27.28 12.04
C PRO A 282 -17.61 -28.12 12.76
N GLU A 283 -18.02 -29.26 12.18
CA GLU A 283 -19.06 -30.12 12.72
C GLU A 283 -18.68 -31.59 12.58
N ASP A 284 -19.03 -32.41 13.57
CA ASP A 284 -18.87 -33.85 13.51
C ASP A 284 -19.79 -34.48 12.46
N GLY A 285 -19.51 -35.74 12.10
CA GLY A 285 -20.27 -36.48 11.11
C GLY A 285 -19.56 -36.60 9.76
N TYR A 286 -20.35 -36.66 8.69
CA TYR A 286 -19.84 -36.99 7.36
C TYR A 286 -19.49 -35.74 6.57
N TRP A 287 -18.29 -35.73 6.01
CA TRP A 287 -17.81 -34.74 5.06
C TRP A 287 -17.35 -35.43 3.79
N SER A 288 -17.63 -34.84 2.64
CA SER A 288 -17.13 -35.34 1.37
C SER A 288 -15.99 -34.45 0.93
N PHE A 289 -14.82 -35.05 0.70
CA PHE A 289 -13.67 -34.38 0.10
C PHE A 289 -13.55 -34.83 -1.35
N GLY A 290 -13.12 -33.93 -2.22
CA GLY A 290 -12.79 -34.27 -3.58
C GLY A 290 -11.59 -33.53 -4.12
N VAL A 291 -10.95 -34.17 -5.09
CA VAL A 291 -9.78 -33.66 -5.80
C VAL A 291 -10.05 -33.78 -7.29
N ASN A 292 -9.98 -32.64 -7.99
CA ASN A 292 -9.80 -32.64 -9.42
C ASN A 292 -8.29 -32.73 -9.70
N SER A 293 -7.87 -33.64 -10.57
CA SER A 293 -6.47 -33.68 -10.98
C SER A 293 -6.25 -34.21 -12.39
N ASP A 294 -5.25 -33.66 -13.04
CA ASP A 294 -4.52 -34.18 -14.21
C ASP A 294 -3.05 -33.88 -13.89
N ASP A 295 -2.17 -34.84 -13.57
CA ASP A 295 -2.35 -36.29 -13.50
C ASP A 295 -2.91 -36.84 -12.15
N GLY A 296 -2.05 -37.44 -11.30
CA GLY A 296 -2.43 -38.32 -10.20
C GLY A 296 -2.16 -37.73 -8.82
N PHE A 297 -2.87 -38.21 -7.79
CA PHE A 297 -2.77 -37.65 -6.43
C PHE A 297 -2.97 -38.68 -5.31
N SER A 298 -2.59 -38.29 -4.09
CA SER A 298 -3.01 -38.87 -2.81
C SER A 298 -3.35 -37.77 -1.83
N LEU A 299 -4.48 -37.91 -1.14
CA LEU A 299 -4.96 -37.02 -0.10
C LEU A 299 -5.12 -37.79 1.21
N GLU A 300 -4.58 -37.25 2.27
CA GLU A 300 -4.76 -37.68 3.66
C GLU A 300 -5.39 -36.53 4.46
N VAL A 301 -6.45 -36.82 5.21
CA VAL A 301 -7.09 -35.89 6.15
C VAL A 301 -7.30 -36.64 7.47
N GLY A 302 -6.53 -36.27 8.50
CA GLY A 302 -6.46 -37.04 9.74
C GLY A 302 -5.95 -38.46 9.49
N ASP A 303 -6.75 -39.46 9.84
CA ASP A 303 -6.49 -40.89 9.63
C ASP A 303 -7.16 -41.46 8.38
N GLN A 304 -7.80 -40.61 7.57
CA GLN A 304 -8.58 -41.00 6.39
C GLN A 304 -7.86 -40.59 5.11
N SER A 305 -8.03 -41.37 4.04
CA SER A 305 -7.33 -41.13 2.78
C SER A 305 -8.12 -41.48 1.53
N MET A 306 -7.73 -40.88 0.42
CA MET A 306 -8.19 -41.19 -0.93
C MET A 306 -7.06 -40.92 -1.93
N SER A 307 -7.04 -41.64 -3.05
CA SER A 307 -6.01 -41.45 -4.07
C SER A 307 -6.47 -41.84 -5.46
N PHE A 308 -5.81 -41.27 -6.45
CA PHE A 308 -5.80 -41.75 -7.84
C PHE A 308 -4.34 -41.89 -8.27
N PRO A 309 -3.75 -43.09 -8.18
CA PRO A 309 -2.29 -43.22 -8.19
C PRO A 309 -1.64 -43.19 -9.58
N ASN A 310 -2.40 -43.45 -10.64
CA ASN A 310 -1.91 -43.51 -12.03
C ASN A 310 -2.17 -42.18 -12.77
N PRO A 311 -1.50 -41.92 -13.90
CA PRO A 311 -1.79 -40.77 -14.77
C PRO A 311 -3.23 -40.78 -15.29
N ARG A 312 -3.84 -39.60 -15.49
CA ARG A 312 -5.19 -39.43 -16.03
C ARG A 312 -5.38 -38.03 -16.59
N ALA A 313 -6.27 -37.93 -17.58
CA ALA A 313 -6.87 -36.65 -17.97
C ALA A 313 -7.71 -36.04 -16.81
N PRO A 314 -8.11 -34.76 -16.89
CA PRO A 314 -8.70 -34.04 -15.76
C PRO A 314 -10.02 -34.69 -15.34
N ALA A 315 -10.10 -35.05 -14.06
CA ALA A 315 -11.28 -35.70 -13.50
C ALA A 315 -11.38 -35.55 -11.98
N ASP A 316 -12.61 -35.58 -11.48
CA ASP A 316 -12.87 -35.57 -10.05
C ASP A 316 -12.75 -36.97 -9.44
N THR A 317 -12.19 -37.03 -8.23
CA THR A 317 -12.39 -38.13 -7.30
C THR A 317 -13.00 -37.58 -6.03
N VAL A 318 -14.08 -38.19 -5.54
CA VAL A 318 -14.79 -37.75 -4.32
C VAL A 318 -14.89 -38.93 -3.35
N ALA A 319 -14.49 -38.72 -2.10
CA ALA A 319 -14.60 -39.68 -1.01
C ALA A 319 -15.37 -39.09 0.17
N VAL A 320 -16.14 -39.95 0.84
CA VAL A 320 -16.85 -39.61 2.07
C VAL A 320 -15.96 -40.00 3.25
N MET A 321 -15.64 -39.01 4.09
CA MET A 321 -14.88 -39.14 5.33
C MET A 321 -15.81 -38.91 6.53
N GLN A 322 -15.55 -39.61 7.64
CA GLN A 322 -16.31 -39.50 8.88
C GLN A 322 -15.44 -38.92 9.98
N PHE A 323 -15.84 -37.79 10.53
CA PHE A 323 -15.15 -37.14 11.65
C PHE A 323 -15.95 -37.38 12.92
N ALA A 324 -15.34 -38.04 13.90
CA ALA A 324 -16.00 -38.36 15.17
C ALA A 324 -16.22 -37.12 16.07
N LYS A 325 -15.50 -36.03 15.78
CA LYS A 325 -15.58 -34.75 16.50
C LYS A 325 -15.27 -33.62 15.52
N ALA A 326 -15.86 -32.45 15.74
CA ALA A 326 -15.34 -31.22 15.16
C ALA A 326 -13.93 -30.92 15.71
N GLY A 327 -13.08 -30.29 14.90
CA GLY A 327 -11.73 -29.90 15.31
C GLY A 327 -10.73 -29.85 14.17
N ALA A 328 -9.47 -29.64 14.54
CA ALA A 328 -8.33 -29.57 13.64
C ALA A 328 -7.85 -30.97 13.22
N TYR A 329 -7.67 -31.17 11.92
CA TYR A 329 -7.15 -32.41 11.34
C TYR A 329 -5.99 -32.11 10.39
N PRO A 330 -4.86 -32.81 10.49
CA PRO A 330 -3.77 -32.63 9.53
C PRO A 330 -4.25 -33.02 8.13
N VAL A 331 -3.91 -32.20 7.15
CA VAL A 331 -4.17 -32.47 5.73
C VAL A 331 -2.84 -32.54 4.99
N ARG A 332 -2.69 -33.57 4.17
CA ARG A 332 -1.53 -33.78 3.30
C ARG A 332 -2.01 -34.22 1.92
N LEU A 333 -1.75 -33.41 0.91
CA LEU A 333 -2.03 -33.72 -0.47
C LEU A 333 -0.71 -33.82 -1.25
N VAL A 334 -0.52 -34.93 -1.94
CA VAL A 334 0.55 -35.11 -2.92
C VAL A 334 -0.08 -35.23 -4.30
N PHE A 335 0.36 -34.39 -5.22
CA PHE A 335 -0.02 -34.41 -6.63
C PHE A 335 1.25 -34.57 -7.47
N TYR A 336 1.14 -35.17 -8.65
CA TYR A 336 2.23 -35.17 -9.62
C TYR A 336 1.70 -34.97 -11.03
N GLU A 337 2.56 -34.39 -11.86
CA GLU A 337 2.36 -34.26 -13.29
C GLU A 337 3.42 -35.05 -14.05
N ARG A 338 3.00 -35.81 -15.07
CA ARG A 338 3.90 -36.64 -15.89
C ARG A 338 4.15 -36.07 -17.28
N GLY A 339 3.15 -35.45 -17.89
CA GLY A 339 3.11 -35.33 -19.34
C GLY A 339 1.77 -34.83 -19.85
N GLY A 340 1.70 -33.58 -20.29
CA GLY A 340 0.45 -33.00 -20.76
C GLY A 340 0.16 -31.66 -20.12
N GLY A 341 -1.12 -31.36 -19.92
CA GLY A 341 -1.49 -30.17 -19.15
C GLY A 341 -1.90 -30.57 -17.75
N ALA A 342 -1.58 -29.75 -16.77
CA ALA A 342 -1.82 -30.05 -15.36
C ALA A 342 -2.94 -29.19 -14.76
N GLY A 343 -3.73 -29.82 -13.89
CA GLY A 343 -4.73 -29.15 -13.06
C GLY A 343 -4.83 -29.82 -11.69
N LEU A 344 -5.04 -29.03 -10.63
CA LEU A 344 -5.21 -29.51 -9.26
C LEU A 344 -6.17 -28.64 -8.47
N GLU A 345 -7.26 -29.24 -7.99
CA GLU A 345 -8.19 -28.59 -7.05
C GLU A 345 -8.43 -29.46 -5.82
N LEU A 346 -8.60 -28.84 -4.65
CA LEU A 346 -9.08 -29.52 -3.44
C LEU A 346 -10.36 -28.85 -2.94
N PHE A 347 -11.44 -29.62 -2.84
CA PHE A 347 -12.76 -29.13 -2.44
C PHE A 347 -13.45 -30.05 -1.44
N ALA A 348 -14.37 -29.49 -0.64
CA ALA A 348 -15.13 -30.24 0.35
C ALA A 348 -16.58 -29.75 0.48
N ALA A 349 -17.44 -30.62 1.01
CA ALA A 349 -18.82 -30.31 1.37
C ALA A 349 -19.26 -31.16 2.57
N GLN A 350 -20.06 -30.58 3.47
CA GLN A 350 -20.68 -31.34 4.55
C GLN A 350 -21.75 -32.28 4.01
N GLY A 351 -21.67 -33.57 4.37
CA GLY A 351 -22.61 -34.60 3.96
C GLY A 351 -21.97 -35.75 3.21
N ARG A 352 -22.82 -36.60 2.60
CA ARG A 352 -22.43 -37.81 1.88
C ARG A 352 -22.68 -37.67 0.38
N PHE A 353 -21.67 -37.20 -0.35
CA PHE A 353 -21.69 -37.04 -1.79
C PHE A 353 -20.73 -38.03 -2.44
N ARG A 354 -21.06 -38.51 -3.64
CA ARG A 354 -20.24 -39.47 -4.41
C ARG A 354 -19.71 -38.90 -5.72
N ARG A 355 -20.06 -37.66 -6.02
CA ARG A 355 -19.72 -36.90 -7.23
C ARG A 355 -19.71 -35.42 -6.86
N PHE A 356 -18.97 -34.62 -7.62
CA PHE A 356 -18.98 -33.17 -7.48
C PHE A 356 -20.39 -32.60 -7.72
N ASP A 357 -20.72 -31.56 -6.97
CA ASP A 357 -21.94 -30.76 -7.08
C ASP A 357 -21.57 -29.31 -6.74
N GLY A 358 -21.48 -28.44 -7.75
CA GLY A 358 -21.06 -27.04 -7.57
C GLY A 358 -21.99 -26.21 -6.66
N SER A 359 -23.21 -26.70 -6.38
CA SER A 359 -24.09 -26.06 -5.40
C SER A 359 -23.73 -26.40 -3.95
N LYS A 360 -22.87 -27.41 -3.72
CA LYS A 360 -22.53 -27.96 -2.41
C LYS A 360 -21.06 -27.84 -2.05
N PHE A 361 -20.18 -28.10 -3.01
CA PHE A 361 -18.74 -28.11 -2.78
C PHE A 361 -18.14 -26.72 -2.87
N ARG A 362 -17.15 -26.47 -2.02
CA ARG A 362 -16.31 -25.27 -2.02
C ARG A 362 -14.84 -25.66 -1.94
N LEU A 363 -13.97 -24.81 -2.49
CA LEU A 363 -12.52 -24.98 -2.36
C LEU A 363 -12.14 -25.00 -0.87
N VAL A 364 -11.31 -25.97 -0.49
CA VAL A 364 -10.77 -26.04 0.87
C VAL A 364 -9.73 -24.93 1.01
N GLY A 365 -9.92 -24.05 2.00
CA GLY A 365 -9.15 -22.84 2.24
C GLY A 365 -9.83 -21.54 1.79
N ASP A 366 -10.82 -21.62 0.88
CA ASP A 366 -11.59 -20.46 0.41
C ASP A 366 -12.74 -20.10 1.36
N VAL A 367 -12.37 -19.64 2.57
CA VAL A 367 -13.32 -19.32 3.65
C VAL A 367 -14.29 -18.22 3.24
N ALA A 368 -13.84 -17.25 2.42
CA ALA A 368 -14.67 -16.15 1.93
C ALA A 368 -15.90 -16.65 1.14
N ASN A 369 -15.77 -17.77 0.42
CA ASN A 369 -16.86 -18.38 -0.35
C ASN A 369 -17.48 -19.60 0.34
N GLY A 370 -17.23 -19.80 1.64
CA GLY A 370 -17.80 -20.87 2.46
C GLY A 370 -17.04 -22.20 2.40
N GLY A 371 -15.77 -22.18 2.00
CA GLY A 371 -14.83 -23.29 2.10
C GLY A 371 -14.44 -23.61 3.54
N LEU A 372 -13.91 -24.83 3.75
CA LEU A 372 -13.32 -25.22 5.04
C LEU A 372 -12.05 -24.40 5.29
N GLU A 373 -11.86 -23.93 6.52
CA GLU A 373 -10.63 -23.23 6.92
C GLU A 373 -9.42 -24.18 6.92
N VAL A 374 -8.27 -23.67 6.47
CA VAL A 374 -6.98 -24.36 6.55
C VAL A 374 -5.92 -23.41 7.08
N GLN A 375 -5.03 -23.98 7.87
CA GLN A 375 -3.96 -23.28 8.56
C GLN A 375 -2.64 -24.06 8.43
N THR A 376 -1.50 -23.37 8.39
CA THR A 376 -0.16 -23.98 8.34
C THR A 376 0.75 -23.33 9.40
N THR A 377 1.73 -24.07 9.93
CA THR A 377 2.70 -23.51 10.89
C THR A 377 3.86 -22.87 10.15
N VAL A 378 4.37 -21.74 10.64
CA VAL A 378 5.55 -21.08 10.05
C VAL A 378 6.76 -22.00 10.21
N GLY A 379 7.27 -22.54 9.10
CA GLY A 379 8.48 -23.39 9.12
C GLY A 379 8.70 -24.29 7.90
N ALA A 380 7.73 -24.42 7.00
CA ALA A 380 7.84 -25.34 5.87
C ALA A 380 7.96 -24.64 4.50
N GLY A 381 8.47 -23.41 4.39
CA GLY A 381 8.70 -22.78 3.09
C GLY A 381 9.07 -21.30 3.21
N GLY A 382 10.30 -20.95 2.82
CA GLY A 382 10.83 -19.59 2.99
C GLY A 382 10.05 -18.52 2.24
N GLY A 383 9.61 -17.51 2.98
CA GLY A 383 9.00 -16.29 2.45
C GLY A 383 8.48 -15.37 3.55
N ASN A 384 9.35 -14.52 4.09
CA ASN A 384 9.00 -13.27 4.80
C ASN A 384 8.28 -13.35 6.17
N SER A 385 8.78 -14.13 7.14
CA SER A 385 8.27 -14.04 8.53
C SER A 385 8.90 -12.86 9.28
N SER A 386 8.07 -11.94 9.77
CA SER A 386 8.50 -10.90 10.74
C SER A 386 8.95 -11.52 12.08
N LEU A 387 8.72 -12.81 12.29
CA LEU A 387 9.19 -13.60 13.44
C LEU A 387 10.70 -13.90 13.35
N GLN A 388 11.46 -13.32 14.28
CA GLN A 388 12.92 -13.46 14.46
C GLN A 388 13.27 -14.28 15.70
N THR A 389 12.38 -14.38 16.69
CA THR A 389 12.57 -15.20 17.89
C THR A 389 11.26 -15.90 18.23
N ASP A 390 11.25 -17.21 18.05
CA ASP A 390 10.09 -18.06 18.36
C ASP A 390 10.11 -18.48 19.83
N ILE A 391 9.00 -18.25 20.53
CA ILE A 391 8.79 -18.62 21.94
C ILE A 391 7.58 -19.54 22.15
N ILE A 392 7.04 -20.17 21.09
CA ILE A 392 5.83 -21.00 21.16
C ILE A 392 5.92 -22.09 22.24
N ASP A 393 7.02 -22.85 22.27
CA ASP A 393 7.24 -23.96 23.22
C ASP A 393 7.29 -23.49 24.68
N GLN A 394 7.61 -22.22 24.90
CA GLN A 394 7.81 -21.67 26.24
C GLN A 394 6.56 -20.96 26.76
N MET A 395 5.62 -20.59 25.89
CA MET A 395 4.53 -19.67 26.24
C MET A 395 3.14 -20.21 25.88
N HIS A 396 2.96 -20.79 24.68
CA HIS A 396 1.66 -21.32 24.26
C HIS A 396 1.17 -22.44 25.20
N GLU A 397 -0.11 -22.38 25.55
CA GLU A 397 -0.81 -23.18 26.57
C GLU A 397 -0.24 -23.09 28.01
N GLN A 398 0.74 -22.20 28.26
CA GLN A 398 1.48 -22.17 29.53
C GLN A 398 1.44 -20.81 30.23
N HIS A 399 1.64 -19.72 29.49
CA HIS A 399 1.84 -18.37 30.03
C HIS A 399 1.19 -17.31 29.12
N SER A 400 0.69 -16.23 29.71
CA SER A 400 0.00 -15.14 28.98
C SER A 400 0.81 -13.85 28.88
N ALA A 401 2.09 -13.85 29.26
CA ALA A 401 2.93 -12.68 29.14
C ALA A 401 4.44 -13.03 29.05
N PHE A 402 5.21 -12.11 28.47
CA PHE A 402 6.67 -12.12 28.57
C PHE A 402 7.22 -10.69 28.71
N TYR A 403 8.44 -10.60 29.22
CA TYR A 403 9.19 -9.36 29.36
C TYR A 403 10.29 -9.29 28.31
N SER A 404 10.50 -8.12 27.73
CA SER A 404 11.60 -7.82 26.82
C SER A 404 12.37 -6.57 27.25
N ARG A 405 13.67 -6.56 26.95
CA ARG A 405 14.62 -5.48 27.24
C ARG A 405 15.51 -5.29 26.01
N ILE A 406 15.34 -4.16 25.34
CA ILE A 406 15.95 -3.84 24.05
C ILE A 406 16.91 -2.65 24.24
N PRO A 407 18.23 -2.89 24.35
CA PRO A 407 19.21 -1.82 24.47
C PRO A 407 19.39 -1.09 23.14
N PHE A 408 19.59 0.23 23.20
CA PHE A 408 19.94 1.04 22.04
C PHE A 408 20.84 2.22 22.44
N ASN A 409 21.42 2.92 21.47
CA ASN A 409 22.34 4.02 21.73
C ASN A 409 21.84 5.32 21.10
N VAL A 410 21.95 6.42 21.84
CA VAL A 410 21.68 7.79 21.36
C VAL A 410 22.93 8.62 21.56
N ALA A 411 23.47 9.21 20.49
CA ALA A 411 24.72 9.98 20.58
C ALA A 411 24.54 11.26 21.39
N ASP A 412 23.56 12.08 21.00
CA ASP A 412 23.27 13.38 21.61
C ASP A 412 21.76 13.62 21.68
N PRO A 413 21.10 13.30 22.83
CA PRO A 413 19.67 13.51 22.99
C PRO A 413 19.23 14.98 22.90
N GLU A 414 20.12 15.95 23.15
CA GLU A 414 19.76 17.37 23.12
C GLU A 414 19.51 17.87 21.69
N GLN A 415 19.93 17.12 20.67
CA GLN A 415 19.67 17.42 19.26
C GLN A 415 18.36 16.83 18.73
N LEU A 416 17.65 16.07 19.57
CA LEU A 416 16.40 15.43 19.17
C LEU A 416 15.24 16.42 19.33
N GLU A 417 14.39 16.50 18.30
CA GLU A 417 13.23 17.40 18.30
C GLU A 417 11.90 16.68 18.51
N SER A 418 11.87 15.38 18.20
CA SER A 418 10.72 14.51 18.41
C SER A 418 11.15 13.08 18.74
N LEU A 419 10.21 12.30 19.26
CA LEU A 419 10.41 10.88 19.52
C LEU A 419 9.13 10.10 19.31
N THR A 420 9.18 9.11 18.42
CA THR A 420 8.06 8.22 18.11
C THR A 420 8.48 6.78 18.31
N LEU A 421 7.74 6.08 19.17
CA LEU A 421 7.83 4.64 19.35
C LEU A 421 6.90 3.96 18.35
N LYS A 422 7.43 3.07 17.51
CA LYS A 422 6.64 2.22 16.64
C LYS A 422 6.67 0.79 17.15
N LEU A 423 5.49 0.16 17.26
CA LEU A 423 5.38 -1.24 17.68
C LEU A 423 4.54 -2.03 16.67
N LYS A 424 4.97 -3.26 16.39
CA LYS A 424 4.08 -4.34 16.00
C LYS A 424 3.88 -5.18 17.23
N TYR A 425 2.65 -5.34 17.70
CA TYR A 425 2.39 -6.11 18.91
C TYR A 425 1.12 -6.92 18.79
N ASP A 426 1.06 -7.99 19.57
CA ASP A 426 -0.09 -8.88 19.69
C ASP A 426 -0.03 -9.53 21.08
N ASP A 427 -0.99 -9.35 21.99
CA ASP A 427 -2.23 -8.55 21.88
C ASP A 427 -2.16 -7.19 22.59
N GLY A 428 -1.33 -7.08 23.62
CA GLY A 428 -1.25 -5.90 24.47
C GLY A 428 0.15 -5.68 25.01
N PHE A 429 0.43 -4.45 25.46
CA PHE A 429 1.75 -4.13 25.98
C PHE A 429 1.75 -2.99 27.00
N VAL A 430 2.83 -2.94 27.78
CA VAL A 430 3.26 -1.77 28.54
C VAL A 430 4.74 -1.51 28.25
N ALA A 431 5.07 -0.34 27.73
CA ALA A 431 6.41 0.04 27.30
C ALA A 431 7.02 1.10 28.23
N PHE A 432 8.30 0.91 28.53
CA PHE A 432 9.10 1.77 29.41
C PHE A 432 10.37 2.23 28.71
N LEU A 433 10.65 3.53 28.77
CA LEU A 433 11.90 4.13 28.31
C LEU A 433 12.76 4.49 29.51
N ASN A 434 13.94 3.87 29.64
CA ASN A 434 14.87 4.10 30.75
C ASN A 434 14.24 4.01 32.16
N GLY A 435 13.15 3.26 32.26
CA GLY A 435 12.42 3.00 33.50
C GLY A 435 11.17 3.84 33.75
N VAL A 436 10.81 4.73 32.82
CA VAL A 436 9.55 5.51 32.84
C VAL A 436 8.57 4.90 31.85
N GLU A 437 7.31 4.69 32.24
CA GLU A 437 6.26 4.21 31.33
C GLU A 437 5.96 5.29 30.28
N VAL A 438 6.05 4.95 29.00
CA VAL A 438 5.89 5.90 27.88
C VAL A 438 4.71 5.59 26.98
N ALA A 439 4.27 4.32 26.92
CA ALA A 439 3.13 3.90 26.13
C ALA A 439 2.53 2.60 26.70
N ARG A 440 1.23 2.42 26.49
CA ARG A 440 0.51 1.17 26.73
C ARG A 440 -0.65 1.06 25.76
N ASP A 441 -0.97 -0.16 25.33
CA ASP A 441 -2.28 -0.47 24.77
C ASP A 441 -2.74 -1.87 25.21
N LYS A 442 -4.06 -2.05 25.28
CA LYS A 442 -4.74 -3.26 25.75
C LYS A 442 -4.21 -3.82 27.07
N ALA A 443 -3.59 -3.01 27.94
CA ALA A 443 -3.07 -3.48 29.22
C ALA A 443 -3.98 -3.09 30.41
N PRO A 444 -4.16 -3.97 31.42
CA PRO A 444 -4.85 -3.61 32.65
C PRO A 444 -4.20 -2.40 33.37
N SER A 445 -4.99 -1.62 34.10
CA SER A 445 -4.49 -0.47 34.87
C SER A 445 -3.41 -0.86 35.89
N ASN A 446 -3.55 -2.05 36.49
CA ASN A 446 -2.53 -2.67 37.33
C ASN A 446 -2.03 -3.94 36.64
N VAL A 447 -0.91 -3.83 35.92
CA VAL A 447 -0.31 -4.99 35.24
C VAL A 447 0.44 -5.86 36.24
N ALA A 448 0.17 -7.16 36.22
CA ALA A 448 0.88 -8.19 36.95
C ALA A 448 1.59 -9.12 35.96
N TRP A 449 2.42 -10.03 36.48
CA TRP A 449 3.18 -10.96 35.64
C TRP A 449 2.28 -11.95 34.87
N ASN A 450 1.10 -12.26 35.39
CA ASN A 450 0.11 -13.16 34.80
C ASN A 450 -1.14 -12.41 34.29
N SER A 451 -1.00 -11.12 34.02
CA SER A 451 -2.08 -10.35 33.40
C SER A 451 -2.25 -10.78 31.95
N ASN A 452 -3.49 -10.84 31.50
CA ASN A 452 -3.83 -10.95 30.09
C ASN A 452 -4.04 -9.57 29.48
N ALA A 453 -4.01 -9.48 28.16
CA ALA A 453 -4.49 -8.32 27.44
C ALA A 453 -6.00 -8.09 27.73
N THR A 454 -6.41 -6.82 27.70
CA THR A 454 -7.80 -6.36 27.92
C THR A 454 -8.62 -6.30 26.64
N GLY A 455 -7.99 -6.59 25.50
CA GLY A 455 -8.60 -6.69 24.18
C GLY A 455 -7.66 -7.42 23.23
N ILE A 456 -8.17 -7.80 22.06
CA ILE A 456 -7.44 -8.53 21.01
C ILE A 456 -6.84 -7.53 20.03
N HIS A 457 -5.61 -7.78 19.54
CA HIS A 457 -4.94 -6.95 18.56
C HIS A 457 -3.90 -7.75 17.75
N GLY A 458 -3.97 -7.73 16.42
CA GLY A 458 -3.02 -8.47 15.56
C GLY A 458 -1.79 -7.66 15.14
N ALA A 459 -0.60 -8.29 15.10
CA ALA A 459 0.67 -7.63 14.76
C ALA A 459 0.93 -7.35 13.26
N LEU A 460 -0.14 -7.15 12.46
CA LEU A 460 -0.01 -7.03 10.99
C LEU A 460 0.59 -5.70 10.54
N GLN A 461 0.46 -4.63 11.33
CA GLN A 461 0.86 -3.28 10.95
C GLN A 461 1.68 -2.59 12.06
N TRP A 462 2.53 -1.65 11.65
CA TRP A 462 3.22 -0.78 12.60
C TRP A 462 2.25 0.25 13.15
N GLU A 463 2.12 0.31 14.48
CA GLU A 463 1.41 1.40 15.16
C GLU A 463 2.41 2.40 15.74
N SER A 464 2.07 3.68 15.69
CA SER A 464 2.94 4.77 16.15
C SER A 464 2.40 5.40 17.43
N PHE A 465 3.28 5.54 18.42
CA PHE A 465 3.02 6.18 19.70
C PHE A 465 3.95 7.38 19.82
N ALA A 466 3.38 8.58 19.81
CA ALA A 466 4.14 9.81 20.03
C ALA A 466 4.58 9.88 21.50
N ILE A 467 5.90 9.80 21.73
CA ILE A 467 6.50 9.83 23.07
C ILE A 467 7.50 10.97 23.23
N THR A 468 7.38 12.01 22.40
CA THR A 468 8.21 13.22 22.43
C THR A 468 8.28 13.88 23.82
N THR A 469 7.19 13.82 24.61
CA THR A 469 7.17 14.35 25.98
C THR A 469 8.13 13.63 26.94
N PHE A 470 8.61 12.44 26.58
CA PHE A 470 9.55 11.62 27.36
C PHE A 470 11.00 11.72 26.87
N MET A 471 11.32 12.66 25.96
CA MET A 471 12.71 12.85 25.49
C MET A 471 13.69 13.17 26.61
N SER A 472 13.24 13.80 27.71
CA SER A 472 14.08 14.05 28.89
C SER A 472 14.59 12.78 29.57
N GLU A 473 13.98 11.63 29.30
CA GLU A 473 14.40 10.34 29.83
C GLU A 473 15.57 9.73 29.05
N LEU A 474 15.86 10.22 27.84
CA LEU A 474 17.00 9.76 27.03
C LEU A 474 18.32 10.23 27.64
N LYS A 475 19.33 9.38 27.53
CA LYS A 475 20.69 9.60 28.01
C LYS A 475 21.64 9.57 26.82
N SER A 476 22.69 10.38 26.84
CA SER A 476 23.80 10.21 25.90
C SER A 476 24.46 8.85 26.14
N GLY A 477 24.69 8.10 25.07
CA GLY A 477 25.13 6.71 25.10
C GLY A 477 23.97 5.71 25.23
N SER A 478 24.09 4.79 26.18
CA SER A 478 23.21 3.62 26.29
C SER A 478 21.85 3.96 26.90
N ASN A 479 20.80 3.48 26.24
CA ASN A 479 19.40 3.60 26.61
C ASN A 479 18.74 2.21 26.57
N LEU A 480 17.58 2.10 27.20
CA LEU A 480 16.82 0.86 27.28
C LEU A 480 15.34 1.12 26.96
N LEU A 481 14.80 0.39 25.99
CA LEU A 481 13.37 0.18 25.83
C LEU A 481 13.01 -1.16 26.47
N ALA A 482 12.12 -1.16 27.46
CA ALA A 482 11.62 -2.38 28.10
C ALA A 482 10.13 -2.51 27.83
N VAL A 483 9.67 -3.71 27.46
CA VAL A 483 8.25 -3.94 27.13
C VAL A 483 7.76 -5.20 27.82
N GLN A 484 6.66 -5.10 28.56
CA GLN A 484 5.89 -6.27 28.99
C GLN A 484 4.80 -6.49 27.95
N VAL A 485 4.83 -7.65 27.28
CA VAL A 485 3.84 -8.05 26.29
C VAL A 485 2.84 -8.97 26.97
N LEU A 486 1.57 -8.77 26.65
CA LEU A 486 0.43 -9.47 27.21
C LEU A 486 -0.30 -10.15 26.05
N ASN A 487 -0.54 -11.43 26.19
CA ASN A 487 -1.42 -12.20 25.32
C ASN A 487 -2.86 -12.14 25.89
N ALA A 488 -3.90 -12.21 25.05
CA ALA A 488 -5.30 -12.36 25.45
C ALA A 488 -5.53 -13.61 26.31
N GLY A 489 -4.78 -14.69 26.06
CA GLY A 489 -4.89 -15.96 26.78
C GLY A 489 -3.55 -16.68 26.88
N ALA A 490 -3.48 -17.73 27.71
CA ALA A 490 -2.34 -18.65 27.66
C ALA A 490 -2.50 -19.65 26.50
N ASP A 491 -3.74 -19.97 26.13
CA ASP A 491 -4.16 -20.84 25.04
C ASP A 491 -4.40 -20.08 23.72
N ASP A 492 -4.04 -18.80 23.69
CA ASP A 492 -4.20 -17.98 22.50
C ASP A 492 -3.15 -18.33 21.44
N ALA A 493 -3.58 -18.25 20.19
CA ALA A 493 -2.86 -18.80 19.04
C ALA A 493 -1.67 -17.93 18.62
N ASP A 494 -1.60 -16.66 19.01
CA ASP A 494 -0.51 -15.77 18.65
C ASP A 494 -0.07 -14.85 19.80
N VAL A 495 1.15 -14.36 19.67
CA VAL A 495 1.67 -13.25 20.47
C VAL A 495 2.85 -12.70 19.68
N PHE A 496 3.05 -11.39 19.68
CA PHE A 496 4.14 -10.81 18.90
C PHE A 496 4.62 -9.49 19.49
N LEU A 497 5.90 -9.21 19.29
CA LEU A 497 6.51 -7.91 19.54
C LEU A 497 7.64 -7.66 18.56
N ASP A 498 7.54 -6.58 17.79
CA ASP A 498 8.66 -5.90 17.17
C ASP A 498 8.58 -4.40 17.48
N ALA A 499 9.75 -3.76 17.56
CA ALA A 499 9.87 -2.39 18.02
C ALA A 499 10.85 -1.58 17.16
N SER A 500 10.48 -0.34 16.89
CA SER A 500 11.34 0.67 16.30
C SER A 500 11.17 1.97 17.06
N LEU A 501 12.22 2.77 17.16
CA LEU A 501 12.19 4.09 17.77
C LEU A 501 12.83 5.07 16.80
N SER A 502 12.08 6.09 16.39
CA SER A 502 12.54 7.07 15.41
C SER A 502 12.37 8.48 15.94
N GLU A 503 13.31 9.34 15.58
CA GLU A 503 13.11 10.78 15.52
C GLU A 503 12.57 11.16 14.14
N TYR A 504 11.63 12.09 14.11
CA TYR A 504 11.25 12.85 12.92
C TYR A 504 11.62 14.31 13.10
N LYS A 505 12.51 14.83 12.23
CA LYS A 505 12.74 16.27 12.12
C LYS A 505 11.88 16.82 10.99
N VAL A 506 11.21 17.92 11.27
CA VAL A 506 10.43 18.65 10.28
C VAL A 506 11.19 19.92 9.96
N GLU A 507 11.85 19.97 8.81
CA GLU A 507 12.39 21.23 8.32
C GLU A 507 11.31 21.97 7.54
N GLU A 508 10.93 23.14 8.05
CA GLU A 508 10.05 24.06 7.35
C GLU A 508 10.72 24.61 6.08
N LYS A 509 10.04 24.49 4.94
CA LYS A 509 10.41 25.08 3.66
C LYS A 509 9.43 26.19 3.27
N ALA A 510 9.61 26.73 2.06
CA ALA A 510 8.65 27.67 1.48
C ALA A 510 7.27 27.01 1.32
N ASN A 511 6.23 27.83 1.19
CA ASN A 511 4.89 27.32 0.97
C ASN A 511 4.75 26.70 -0.44
N HIS A 512 4.28 25.47 -0.53
CA HIS A 512 4.17 24.67 -1.75
C HIS A 512 2.73 24.21 -1.99
N TYR A 513 2.44 23.77 -3.21
CA TYR A 513 1.25 23.00 -3.57
C TYR A 513 1.47 21.52 -3.29
N PHE A 514 0.44 20.81 -2.83
CA PHE A 514 0.45 19.36 -2.69
C PHE A 514 -0.61 18.74 -3.60
N ALA A 515 -0.16 18.03 -4.63
CA ALA A 515 -1.05 17.29 -5.54
C ALA A 515 -1.72 16.12 -4.82
N GLU A 516 -1.00 15.50 -3.88
CA GLU A 516 -1.53 14.56 -2.90
C GLU A 516 -1.61 15.28 -1.55
N ALA A 517 -2.79 15.80 -1.22
CA ALA A 517 -3.03 16.50 0.04
C ALA A 517 -3.02 15.54 1.24
N THR A 518 -2.65 16.03 2.43
CA THR A 518 -2.40 15.22 3.63
C THR A 518 -3.27 15.61 4.84
N PRO A 519 -4.60 15.73 4.71
CA PRO A 519 -5.44 16.17 5.82
C PRO A 519 -5.35 15.22 7.02
N GLY A 520 -4.88 15.75 8.15
CA GLY A 520 -4.69 15.03 9.41
C GLY A 520 -3.32 14.35 9.52
N GLU A 521 -2.44 14.53 8.55
CA GLU A 521 -1.08 14.02 8.51
C GLU A 521 -0.06 15.15 8.26
N LEU A 522 1.24 14.86 8.40
CA LEU A 522 2.27 15.85 8.09
C LEU A 522 2.47 15.96 6.57
N ASN A 523 2.62 17.20 6.07
CA ASN A 523 2.91 17.46 4.68
C ASN A 523 4.23 16.80 4.23
N ALA A 524 4.28 16.38 2.96
CA ALA A 524 5.52 15.98 2.29
C ALA A 524 6.21 17.18 1.62
N GLU A 525 7.26 16.94 0.83
CA GLU A 525 7.72 17.98 -0.10
C GLU A 525 6.67 18.19 -1.20
N GLY A 526 6.19 19.43 -1.34
CA GLY A 526 5.27 19.82 -2.41
C GLY A 526 5.96 20.46 -3.62
N SER A 527 5.15 20.91 -4.57
CA SER A 527 5.57 21.62 -5.78
C SER A 527 5.47 23.15 -5.60
N LEU A 528 6.46 23.91 -6.06
CA LEU A 528 6.48 25.38 -5.96
C LEU A 528 5.35 26.03 -6.78
N ALA A 529 5.01 25.43 -7.92
CA ALA A 529 3.97 25.88 -8.84
C ALA A 529 3.68 24.77 -9.86
N PHE A 530 2.76 25.03 -10.79
CA PHE A 530 2.42 24.12 -11.89
C PHE A 530 3.13 24.54 -13.18
N VAL A 531 3.55 23.56 -13.96
CA VAL A 531 3.96 23.78 -15.34
C VAL A 531 2.71 24.04 -16.19
N ALA A 532 2.75 25.11 -16.97
CA ALA A 532 1.67 25.49 -17.86
C ALA A 532 1.46 24.41 -18.94
N ASP A 533 0.20 24.24 -19.30
CA ASP A 533 -0.23 23.24 -20.27
C ASP A 533 0.51 23.35 -21.61
N THR A 534 0.65 22.22 -22.30
CA THR A 534 1.31 22.21 -23.61
C THR A 534 0.41 22.78 -24.69
N LYS A 535 0.99 23.46 -25.67
CA LYS A 535 0.27 24.03 -26.81
C LYS A 535 0.87 23.53 -28.10
N PHE A 536 0.01 22.97 -28.94
CA PHE A 536 0.36 22.49 -30.28
C PHE A 536 -0.04 23.58 -31.29
N ASP A 537 0.83 23.85 -32.26
CA ASP A 537 0.57 24.84 -33.31
C ASP A 537 -0.34 24.29 -34.44
N GLN A 538 -0.55 22.97 -34.47
CA GLN A 538 -1.50 22.29 -35.35
C GLN A 538 -2.53 21.52 -34.53
N ASP A 539 -3.80 21.60 -34.94
CA ASP A 539 -4.89 20.85 -34.31
C ASP A 539 -4.87 19.37 -34.77
N ARG A 540 -5.29 18.45 -33.90
CA ARG A 540 -5.60 17.06 -34.33
C ARG A 540 -6.62 17.03 -35.45
N GLY A 541 -6.58 15.99 -36.29
CA GLY A 541 -7.56 15.79 -37.35
C GLY A 541 -7.00 15.08 -38.58
N PHE A 542 -7.68 15.25 -39.70
CA PHE A 542 -7.30 14.66 -40.99
C PHE A 542 -6.33 15.57 -41.75
N TYR A 543 -5.27 14.97 -42.28
CA TYR A 543 -4.23 15.66 -43.06
C TYR A 543 -3.88 14.89 -44.32
N THR A 544 -3.52 15.62 -45.37
CA THR A 544 -3.12 15.06 -46.68
C THR A 544 -1.73 15.52 -47.11
N SER A 545 -1.10 16.42 -46.36
CA SER A 545 0.23 16.96 -46.64
C SER A 545 1.07 16.95 -45.37
N PRO A 546 2.36 16.57 -45.44
CA PRO A 546 3.26 16.64 -44.29
C PRO A 546 3.42 18.06 -43.74
N PHE A 547 3.67 18.17 -42.44
CA PHE A 547 3.95 19.42 -41.76
C PHE A 547 4.93 19.20 -40.59
N ASP A 548 5.50 20.28 -40.08
CA ASP A 548 6.35 20.26 -38.89
C ASP A 548 5.55 20.77 -37.69
N LEU A 549 5.44 19.95 -36.65
CA LEU A 549 4.66 20.23 -35.45
C LEU A 549 5.52 20.91 -34.38
N THR A 550 5.04 22.04 -33.88
CA THR A 550 5.66 22.76 -32.76
C THR A 550 4.86 22.58 -31.48
N ILE A 551 5.54 22.29 -30.38
CA ILE A 551 4.96 22.16 -29.04
C ILE A 551 5.61 23.19 -28.13
N GLU A 552 4.79 24.00 -27.46
CA GLU A 552 5.25 25.06 -26.57
C GLU A 552 4.60 24.95 -25.19
N THR A 553 5.25 25.52 -24.19
CA THR A 553 4.67 25.80 -22.87
C THR A 553 5.09 27.20 -22.45
N SER A 554 4.19 27.94 -21.79
CA SER A 554 4.51 29.28 -21.30
C SER A 554 5.37 29.26 -20.02
N THR A 555 5.62 28.10 -19.41
CA THR A 555 6.53 28.00 -18.26
C THR A 555 7.97 28.08 -18.73
N GLU A 556 8.62 29.20 -18.42
CA GLU A 556 10.04 29.41 -18.72
C GLU A 556 10.90 28.28 -18.12
N PHE A 557 11.90 27.82 -18.89
CA PHE A 557 12.82 26.73 -18.54
C PHE A 557 12.17 25.35 -18.35
N ALA A 558 10.89 25.16 -18.69
CA ALA A 558 10.30 23.83 -18.70
C ALA A 558 10.83 22.99 -19.88
N LEU A 559 11.05 21.71 -19.60
CA LEU A 559 11.41 20.67 -20.56
C LEU A 559 10.13 19.98 -21.05
N ILE A 560 9.84 20.07 -22.34
CA ILE A 560 8.75 19.29 -22.94
C ILE A 560 9.28 17.92 -23.33
N ARG A 561 8.59 16.86 -22.92
CA ARG A 561 8.78 15.48 -23.38
C ARG A 561 7.61 15.07 -24.24
N TYR A 562 7.87 14.30 -25.28
CA TYR A 562 6.82 13.74 -26.12
C TYR A 562 7.10 12.28 -26.53
N THR A 563 6.04 11.52 -26.77
CA THR A 563 6.09 10.14 -27.25
C THR A 563 5.27 10.02 -28.53
N LEU A 564 5.65 9.06 -29.37
CA LEU A 564 4.99 8.75 -30.64
C LEU A 564 4.42 7.34 -30.69
N ASP A 565 4.70 6.55 -29.66
CA ASP A 565 4.28 5.15 -29.50
C ASP A 565 3.01 5.01 -28.65
N GLY A 566 2.44 6.14 -28.21
CA GLY A 566 1.26 6.17 -27.35
C GLY A 566 1.55 5.97 -25.87
N THR A 567 2.79 5.76 -25.42
CA THR A 567 3.13 5.69 -23.99
C THR A 567 3.07 7.06 -23.32
N GLU A 568 2.82 7.14 -22.01
CA GLU A 568 2.77 8.43 -21.31
C GLU A 568 4.17 9.06 -21.17
N PRO A 569 4.38 10.33 -21.58
CA PRO A 569 5.67 10.99 -21.40
C PRO A 569 5.99 11.19 -19.91
N SER A 570 7.24 10.92 -19.53
CA SER A 570 7.75 11.12 -18.17
C SER A 570 9.13 11.80 -18.22
N PRO A 571 9.73 12.20 -17.09
CA PRO A 571 11.09 12.74 -17.09
C PRO A 571 12.12 11.80 -17.76
N THR A 572 11.85 10.49 -17.75
CA THR A 572 12.71 9.42 -18.30
C THR A 572 12.11 8.72 -19.53
N ASN A 573 10.81 8.87 -19.81
CA ASN A 573 10.14 8.27 -20.96
C ASN A 573 9.80 9.32 -22.03
N GLY A 574 10.14 9.03 -23.28
CA GLY A 574 9.90 9.91 -24.42
C GLY A 574 11.08 10.82 -24.80
N ARG A 575 10.92 11.50 -25.93
CA ARG A 575 11.92 12.38 -26.54
C ARG A 575 11.80 13.78 -25.95
N THR A 576 12.92 14.45 -25.75
CA THR A 576 12.92 15.89 -25.42
C THR A 576 12.56 16.68 -26.68
N PHE A 577 11.57 17.55 -26.58
CA PHE A 577 11.25 18.50 -27.65
C PHE A 577 12.33 19.59 -27.70
N GLY A 578 12.82 19.87 -28.90
CA GLY A 578 13.88 20.85 -29.14
C GLY A 578 13.88 21.39 -30.56
N ASP A 579 13.49 20.54 -31.52
CA ASP A 579 13.17 20.91 -32.90
C ASP A 579 11.73 20.48 -33.22
N PRO A 580 11.05 21.13 -34.19
CA PRO A 580 9.74 20.69 -34.67
C PRO A 580 9.71 19.22 -35.07
N VAL A 581 8.59 18.55 -34.78
CA VAL A 581 8.39 17.12 -35.10
C VAL A 581 7.74 17.01 -36.48
N THR A 582 8.44 16.46 -37.46
CA THR A 582 7.85 16.21 -38.77
C THR A 582 6.77 15.14 -38.69
N ILE A 583 5.54 15.52 -39.03
CA ILE A 583 4.38 14.64 -39.17
C ILE A 583 4.12 14.46 -40.67
N ASN A 584 4.42 13.27 -41.19
CA ASN A 584 4.24 12.93 -42.60
C ASN A 584 3.39 11.66 -42.82
N GLN A 585 2.88 11.10 -41.73
CA GLN A 585 2.04 9.90 -41.72
C GLN A 585 1.13 9.92 -40.48
N THR A 586 0.17 9.01 -40.41
CA THR A 586 -0.72 8.85 -39.26
C THR A 586 0.10 8.68 -37.98
N THR A 587 -0.01 9.63 -37.06
CA THR A 587 0.86 9.73 -35.89
C THR A 587 0.06 10.23 -34.69
N THR A 588 0.18 9.52 -33.57
CA THR A 588 -0.26 9.99 -32.26
C THR A 588 0.93 10.65 -31.57
N VAL A 589 0.75 11.89 -31.12
CA VAL A 589 1.75 12.62 -30.33
C VAL A 589 1.18 12.87 -28.94
N ARG A 590 1.84 12.34 -27.92
CA ARG A 590 1.55 12.69 -26.52
C ARG A 590 2.65 13.58 -26.00
N ALA A 591 2.32 14.68 -25.33
CA ALA A 591 3.31 15.61 -24.78
C ALA A 591 2.99 15.99 -23.33
N ARG A 592 4.06 16.21 -22.56
CA ARG A 592 3.99 16.68 -21.17
C ARG A 592 5.19 17.56 -20.86
N ALA A 593 4.98 18.65 -20.12
CA ALA A 593 6.03 19.60 -19.75
C ALA A 593 6.44 19.43 -18.29
N PHE A 594 7.75 19.52 -18.03
CA PHE A 594 8.37 19.28 -16.73
C PHE A 594 9.28 20.44 -16.33
N ARG A 595 9.28 20.82 -15.07
CA ARG A 595 10.27 21.74 -14.49
C ARG A 595 10.60 21.27 -13.08
N GLU A 596 11.88 21.28 -12.74
CA GLU A 596 12.33 20.88 -11.41
C GLU A 596 11.67 21.74 -10.32
N GLY A 597 11.12 21.08 -9.30
CA GLY A 597 10.37 21.71 -8.21
C GLY A 597 8.97 22.20 -8.58
N TYR A 598 8.43 21.85 -9.76
CA TYR A 598 7.08 22.19 -10.20
C TYR A 598 6.28 20.92 -10.46
N GLU A 599 4.96 20.99 -10.30
CA GLU A 599 4.06 19.94 -10.72
C GLU A 599 4.01 19.93 -12.25
N PRO A 600 4.31 18.82 -12.93
CA PRO A 600 4.28 18.75 -14.39
C PRO A 600 2.88 19.03 -14.96
N SER A 601 2.81 19.44 -16.22
CA SER A 601 1.53 19.62 -16.92
C SER A 601 0.76 18.29 -16.98
N ASN A 602 -0.52 18.32 -17.34
CA ASN A 602 -1.19 17.13 -17.85
C ASN A 602 -0.50 16.60 -19.12
N THR A 603 -0.79 15.34 -19.44
CA THR A 603 -0.42 14.76 -20.74
C THR A 603 -1.45 15.16 -21.79
N ASP A 604 -1.06 15.98 -22.75
CA ASP A 604 -1.87 16.26 -23.93
C ASP A 604 -1.66 15.22 -25.01
N THR A 605 -2.72 14.92 -25.76
CA THR A 605 -2.69 13.94 -26.84
C THR A 605 -3.31 14.53 -28.10
N GLN A 606 -2.55 14.54 -29.19
CA GLN A 606 -3.01 14.92 -30.53
C GLN A 606 -2.77 13.76 -31.50
N THR A 607 -3.79 13.45 -32.30
CA THR A 607 -3.71 12.40 -33.33
C THR A 607 -3.89 13.05 -34.69
N TYR A 608 -2.89 12.90 -35.54
CA TYR A 608 -2.89 13.39 -36.91
C TYR A 608 -3.11 12.19 -37.84
N ILE A 609 -4.20 12.20 -38.59
CA ILE A 609 -4.67 11.05 -39.37
C ILE A 609 -4.45 11.33 -40.85
N PHE A 610 -3.64 10.50 -41.48
CA PHE A 610 -3.39 10.49 -42.92
C PHE A 610 -4.09 9.26 -43.49
N LEU A 611 -5.23 9.48 -44.16
CA LEU A 611 -6.09 8.38 -44.61
C LEU A 611 -5.40 7.47 -45.64
N GLU A 612 -4.45 8.00 -46.41
CA GLU A 612 -3.58 7.22 -47.29
C GLU A 612 -2.77 6.16 -46.53
N ASP A 613 -2.39 6.43 -45.28
CA ASP A 613 -1.75 5.43 -44.43
C ASP A 613 -2.78 4.48 -43.81
N VAL A 614 -3.93 5.01 -43.40
CA VAL A 614 -4.98 4.22 -42.74
C VAL A 614 -5.49 3.11 -43.67
N ILE A 615 -5.72 3.39 -44.95
CA ILE A 615 -6.16 2.38 -45.91
C ILE A 615 -5.06 1.32 -46.20
N GLN A 616 -3.81 1.59 -45.83
CA GLN A 616 -2.70 0.64 -45.93
C GLN A 616 -2.30 0.03 -44.58
N GLN A 617 -2.93 0.47 -43.49
CA GLN A 617 -2.54 0.11 -42.13
C GLN A 617 -2.71 -1.37 -41.90
N ALA A 618 -1.63 -2.02 -41.46
CA ALA A 618 -1.60 -3.45 -41.14
C ALA A 618 -2.22 -4.32 -42.26
N SER A 619 -1.95 -4.00 -43.52
CA SER A 619 -2.44 -4.74 -44.72
C SER A 619 -2.08 -6.23 -44.77
N ASN A 620 -1.30 -6.74 -43.82
CA ASN A 620 -0.97 -8.14 -43.61
C ASN A 620 -1.73 -8.80 -42.44
N GLY A 621 -2.69 -8.10 -41.84
CA GLY A 621 -3.53 -8.51 -40.71
C GLY A 621 -2.77 -8.73 -39.40
N ARG A 622 -1.50 -8.30 -39.30
CA ARG A 622 -0.69 -8.51 -38.09
C ARG A 622 -0.92 -7.40 -37.07
N ALA A 623 -0.96 -7.80 -35.81
CA ALA A 623 -0.96 -6.87 -34.70
C ALA A 623 0.24 -5.91 -34.75
N PRO A 624 0.02 -4.61 -34.49
CA PRO A 624 1.11 -3.67 -34.23
C PRO A 624 1.99 -4.14 -33.07
N GLU A 625 3.23 -3.65 -33.01
CA GLU A 625 4.14 -3.94 -31.90
C GLU A 625 3.52 -3.51 -30.56
N GLY A 626 3.55 -4.40 -29.57
CA GLY A 626 2.92 -4.21 -28.26
C GLY A 626 1.44 -4.60 -28.19
N TRP A 627 0.74 -4.76 -29.32
CA TRP A 627 -0.68 -5.13 -29.33
C TRP A 627 -0.89 -6.66 -29.32
N PRO A 628 -1.97 -7.17 -28.69
CA PRO A 628 -2.21 -8.60 -28.62
C PRO A 628 -2.64 -9.16 -29.98
N ALA A 629 -1.94 -10.16 -30.49
CA ALA A 629 -2.34 -10.86 -31.73
C ALA A 629 -3.61 -11.72 -31.55
N GLN A 630 -3.89 -12.12 -30.32
CA GLN A 630 -5.09 -12.83 -29.92
C GLN A 630 -5.57 -12.27 -28.61
N TRP A 631 -6.88 -12.21 -28.43
CA TRP A 631 -7.46 -11.81 -27.17
C TRP A 631 -8.70 -12.68 -26.90
N GLY A 632 -8.62 -13.45 -25.82
CA GLY A 632 -9.53 -14.58 -25.58
C GLY A 632 -9.41 -15.64 -26.68
N SER A 633 -10.55 -16.10 -27.21
CA SER A 633 -10.61 -17.00 -28.37
C SER A 633 -10.53 -16.27 -29.72
N ASN A 634 -10.47 -14.94 -29.72
CA ASN A 634 -10.51 -14.15 -30.96
C ASN A 634 -9.09 -13.98 -31.51
N THR A 635 -8.94 -14.27 -32.81
CA THR A 635 -7.79 -13.77 -33.57
C THR A 635 -8.14 -12.36 -34.01
N VAL A 636 -7.36 -11.39 -33.57
CA VAL A 636 -7.65 -9.98 -33.83
C VAL A 636 -7.01 -9.60 -35.16
N ASP A 637 -7.85 -9.19 -36.10
CA ASP A 637 -7.40 -8.65 -37.38
C ASP A 637 -7.25 -7.14 -37.24
N TYR A 638 -6.01 -6.69 -37.29
CA TYR A 638 -5.68 -5.28 -37.24
C TYR A 638 -5.48 -4.78 -38.66
N GLY A 639 -6.18 -3.70 -39.02
CA GLY A 639 -6.00 -3.03 -40.30
C GLY A 639 -7.25 -2.97 -41.16
N MET A 640 -7.09 -2.36 -42.32
CA MET A 640 -8.14 -2.30 -43.34
C MET A 640 -8.00 -3.51 -44.28
N ASP A 641 -9.09 -4.25 -44.47
CA ASP A 641 -9.11 -5.42 -45.35
C ASP A 641 -8.74 -5.02 -46.80
N PRO A 642 -7.68 -5.59 -47.41
CA PRO A 642 -7.31 -5.27 -48.78
C PRO A 642 -8.39 -5.59 -49.82
N GLU A 643 -9.27 -6.57 -49.58
CA GLU A 643 -10.41 -6.85 -50.46
C GLU A 643 -11.42 -5.70 -50.44
N VAL A 644 -11.55 -5.03 -49.29
CA VAL A 644 -12.34 -3.81 -49.15
C VAL A 644 -11.61 -2.67 -49.84
N VAL A 645 -10.41 -2.30 -49.39
CA VAL A 645 -9.68 -1.13 -49.90
C VAL A 645 -9.51 -1.15 -51.44
N ASN A 646 -9.30 -2.32 -52.04
CA ASN A 646 -9.09 -2.45 -53.49
C ASN A 646 -10.36 -2.74 -54.31
N HIS A 647 -11.53 -2.81 -53.68
CA HIS A 647 -12.76 -3.17 -54.37
C HIS A 647 -13.12 -2.15 -55.47
N PRO A 648 -13.43 -2.58 -56.70
CA PRO A 648 -13.69 -1.66 -57.82
C PRO A 648 -14.80 -0.63 -57.59
N ASP A 649 -15.77 -0.95 -56.73
CA ASP A 649 -16.94 -0.10 -56.50
C ASP A 649 -16.64 1.13 -55.62
N TYR A 650 -15.60 1.09 -54.77
CA TYR A 650 -15.34 2.15 -53.79
C TYR A 650 -13.86 2.50 -53.59
N ARG A 651 -12.90 1.80 -54.19
CA ARG A 651 -11.47 2.15 -54.09
C ARG A 651 -11.14 3.59 -54.51
N ASP A 652 -11.93 4.17 -55.42
CA ASP A 652 -11.72 5.52 -55.94
C ASP A 652 -12.38 6.60 -55.04
N THR A 653 -13.27 6.22 -54.12
CA THR A 653 -14.00 7.13 -53.21
C THR A 653 -13.69 6.90 -51.72
N ILE A 654 -13.02 5.80 -51.37
CA ILE A 654 -12.87 5.32 -49.98
C ILE A 654 -12.31 6.37 -49.02
N ILE A 655 -11.36 7.21 -49.47
CA ILE A 655 -10.79 8.29 -48.65
C ILE A 655 -11.83 9.36 -48.34
N GLU A 656 -12.58 9.80 -49.35
CA GLU A 656 -13.66 10.79 -49.17
C GLU A 656 -14.77 10.20 -48.28
N ASP A 657 -15.13 8.93 -48.51
CA ASP A 657 -16.15 8.22 -47.74
C ASP A 657 -15.79 8.12 -46.25
N MET A 658 -14.52 7.83 -45.91
CA MET A 658 -14.05 7.77 -44.52
C MET A 658 -14.09 9.13 -43.80
N GLN A 659 -14.08 10.24 -44.52
CA GLN A 659 -14.22 11.58 -43.92
C GLN A 659 -15.68 11.92 -43.61
N THR A 660 -16.65 11.20 -44.18
CA THR A 660 -18.07 11.44 -43.93
C THR A 660 -18.58 10.84 -42.62
N ILE A 661 -17.79 9.97 -41.99
CA ILE A 661 -18.14 9.32 -40.73
C ILE A 661 -17.42 9.99 -39.54
N PRO A 662 -18.09 10.14 -38.38
CA PRO A 662 -17.44 10.60 -37.16
C PRO A 662 -16.29 9.67 -36.78
N SER A 663 -15.13 10.24 -36.47
CA SER A 663 -13.95 9.52 -36.04
C SER A 663 -13.58 9.87 -34.61
N TYR A 664 -13.26 8.87 -33.80
CA TYR A 664 -12.76 9.01 -32.43
C TYR A 664 -11.35 8.43 -32.34
N SER A 665 -10.45 9.17 -31.70
CA SER A 665 -9.13 8.66 -31.31
C SER A 665 -9.14 8.40 -29.81
N ILE A 666 -8.83 7.18 -29.42
CA ILE A 666 -8.80 6.74 -28.02
C ILE A 666 -7.35 6.37 -27.71
N VAL A 667 -6.84 6.89 -26.59
CA VAL A 667 -5.48 6.61 -26.10
C VAL A 667 -5.59 6.24 -24.62
N MET A 668 -5.08 5.06 -24.28
CA MET A 668 -5.13 4.46 -22.95
C MET A 668 -4.04 3.40 -22.81
N ASP A 669 -3.85 2.88 -21.60
CA ASP A 669 -3.01 1.70 -21.39
C ASP A 669 -3.63 0.49 -22.13
N LEU A 670 -2.80 -0.36 -22.72
CA LEU A 670 -3.26 -1.55 -23.42
C LEU A 670 -3.86 -2.57 -22.46
N ASP A 671 -3.39 -2.64 -21.21
CA ASP A 671 -3.97 -3.53 -20.21
C ASP A 671 -5.37 -3.05 -19.76
N ASP A 672 -5.61 -1.74 -19.75
CA ASP A 672 -6.96 -1.20 -19.51
C ASP A 672 -7.93 -1.52 -20.66
N MET A 673 -7.40 -1.75 -21.86
CA MET A 673 -8.23 -2.11 -23.02
C MET A 673 -8.40 -3.62 -23.16
N PHE A 674 -7.32 -4.39 -23.04
CA PHE A 674 -7.24 -5.82 -23.38
C PHE A 674 -6.80 -6.74 -22.22
N GLY A 675 -6.41 -6.18 -21.07
CA GLY A 675 -5.94 -6.94 -19.92
C GLY A 675 -7.01 -7.90 -19.40
N SER A 676 -6.60 -9.13 -19.04
CA SER A 676 -7.53 -10.23 -18.77
C SER A 676 -8.44 -10.03 -17.55
N SER A 677 -8.00 -9.24 -16.57
CA SER A 677 -8.73 -8.97 -15.32
C SER A 677 -9.62 -7.73 -15.41
N ASN A 678 -9.10 -6.64 -15.96
CA ASN A 678 -9.69 -5.30 -15.86
C ASN A 678 -9.93 -4.62 -17.21
N GLY A 679 -9.55 -5.27 -18.33
CA GLY A 679 -9.66 -4.69 -19.66
C GLY A 679 -11.11 -4.55 -20.11
N ILE A 680 -11.46 -3.41 -20.73
CA ILE A 680 -12.81 -3.16 -21.28
C ILE A 680 -13.26 -4.31 -22.17
N TYR A 681 -12.34 -4.83 -22.97
CA TYR A 681 -12.67 -5.87 -23.90
C TYR A 681 -12.76 -7.22 -23.21
N ALA A 682 -12.01 -7.52 -22.14
CA ALA A 682 -11.87 -8.84 -21.50
C ALA A 682 -13.16 -9.66 -21.31
N ASN A 683 -14.31 -9.01 -21.12
CA ASN A 683 -15.61 -9.64 -20.93
C ASN A 683 -16.69 -9.07 -21.87
N PRO A 684 -16.55 -9.19 -23.21
CA PRO A 684 -17.35 -8.42 -24.18
C PRO A 684 -18.83 -8.84 -24.22
N SER A 685 -19.17 -9.95 -23.56
CA SER A 685 -20.53 -10.52 -23.47
C SER A 685 -21.21 -10.31 -22.12
N ARG A 686 -20.54 -9.63 -21.17
CA ARG A 686 -21.06 -9.37 -19.82
C ARG A 686 -21.32 -7.86 -19.64
N ASP A 687 -22.41 -7.52 -18.96
CA ASP A 687 -22.83 -6.13 -18.68
C ASP A 687 -22.99 -5.87 -17.18
N GLY A 688 -22.89 -4.60 -16.75
CA GLY A 688 -23.13 -4.17 -15.37
C GLY A 688 -21.97 -3.39 -14.73
N ARG A 689 -22.28 -2.60 -13.68
CA ARG A 689 -21.30 -1.73 -12.98
C ARG A 689 -20.14 -2.48 -12.33
N SER A 690 -20.27 -3.78 -12.09
CA SER A 690 -19.22 -4.66 -11.59
C SER A 690 -18.14 -5.00 -12.61
N PHE A 691 -18.36 -4.67 -13.90
CA PHE A 691 -17.45 -4.96 -15.02
C PHE A 691 -16.92 -3.69 -15.70
N ILE A 692 -17.29 -2.51 -15.20
CA ILE A 692 -16.79 -1.21 -15.67
C ILE A 692 -15.82 -0.70 -14.60
N PRO A 693 -14.52 -0.51 -14.90
CA PRO A 693 -13.58 0.09 -13.96
C PRO A 693 -14.09 1.46 -13.50
N THR A 694 -14.04 1.73 -12.21
CA THR A 694 -14.64 2.92 -11.58
C THR A 694 -14.01 4.26 -11.96
N GLU A 695 -12.94 4.27 -12.75
CA GLU A 695 -12.31 5.51 -13.19
C GLU A 695 -11.98 5.49 -14.69
N ARG A 696 -12.34 6.60 -15.36
CA ARG A 696 -11.91 7.03 -16.72
C ARG A 696 -12.64 6.44 -17.92
N MET A 697 -13.89 6.90 -18.12
CA MET A 697 -14.38 7.24 -19.46
C MET A 697 -15.36 8.42 -19.37
N VAL A 698 -14.84 9.66 -19.36
CA VAL A 698 -15.68 10.87 -19.42
C VAL A 698 -15.85 11.26 -20.89
N PHE A 699 -16.95 10.86 -21.51
CA PHE A 699 -17.37 11.44 -22.78
C PHE A 699 -17.88 12.86 -22.54
N LYS A 700 -17.01 13.86 -22.72
CA LYS A 700 -17.45 15.25 -22.87
C LYS A 700 -17.91 15.42 -24.32
N SER A 701 -19.22 15.36 -24.56
CA SER A 701 -19.76 15.85 -25.84
C SER A 701 -19.41 17.34 -25.95
N MET A 702 -18.76 17.73 -27.06
CA MET A 702 -18.63 19.14 -27.39
C MET A 702 -20.00 19.66 -27.89
N PRO A 703 -20.47 20.81 -27.41
CA PRO A 703 -21.62 21.48 -28.01
C PRO A 703 -21.16 22.14 -29.32
N GLY A 704 -21.66 21.66 -30.46
CA GLY A 704 -21.32 22.29 -31.74
C GLY A 704 -21.69 21.47 -32.98
N PHE A 705 -22.97 21.13 -33.13
CA PHE A 705 -23.58 20.89 -34.44
C PHE A 705 -25.03 21.40 -34.37
N GLU A 706 -25.23 22.64 -34.82
CA GLU A 706 -26.47 23.10 -35.46
C GLU A 706 -26.25 23.15 -36.98
#